data_AF-A0A239A8L3-F1
#
_entry.id   AF-A0A239A8L3-F1
#
_cell.length_a   1.000
_cell.length_b   1.000
_cell.length_c   1.000
_cell.angle_alpha   90.00
_cell.angle_beta   90.00
_cell.angle_gamma   90.00
#
_symmetry.space_group_name_H-M   'P 1'
#
loop_
_entity.id
_entity.type
_entity.pdbx_description
1 polymer ?
#
loop_
_entity_poly.entity_id
_entity_poly.type
_entity_poly.pdbx_seq_one_letter_code
_entity_poly.pdbx_strand_id
1 'polypeptide(L)'
;MIIYVNPMGPAELERVRQVPEAGLGTMRTDRGNLPLDRLDVQAAISGLIARTEVTAEFVNTHDTALEATYVFPLPDRAAVTGMTMTADDRTVTAELRERGAARETYDKAITAGQRASIAEQERPDVFTMRAGNILPGERIVVRLRLVGPMPFEDGAATYRFPLVVAPRYIPGAPLPGPYAGDGQAPDTDAVPDASRISPPVLLPGFPNPLRLSLGVTVDPAGLELGDVRSSLHMVSEKDGKLQIAPGDRADRDFVLRLAYSPGGQTAVAVPDDEGEQGTYQVVVLPPVESAPPRPKDVVLLLDRSGSMGGWKMVAARRAAARVIDTLTTADRFTVLTFDHQVERPDGLAAGLNEATDRNRYRAVEHLARADARGGTELLTPLTAGLGLLADSTGRDRVLVLVTDGQVGNEDQIVHEVTPLIGSTRLHTIGIDRAVNAGFLGRLAALGAGRAELVESEDRLDEAMEHIHRRIGAPLVTGLSIAGDGFTPVEGTRSPQRLPGLYPGVPLVVTGRYSGPAEGSLTVTGRTRDDKDFRTTVAVHERAEPAVTKQWARGRLRDLEDAYAAGDHTLEQQIVDTSLRFGVLCRFTAYVAVDARVVNEGGEVRRVTQPVEMPSGWEPPMPPMAVGMTLAAAASPFPGGAAPARSRIFPPTPPAPGAPAPGAPRFAPAEAHKTGQYFPETASAMDLDAAPIEPSGPAGGGVPLASPPPAAGGIAPPAGSPASYVSRIGGPVRGFGRARQTRDSDAGIPLADARDLATIEAGRLRDAADRPDYERRDLLEDLVSRLTVLLVSLNGDEFGPLRDLVTLLTGDAPLDEKWSSAVRVLTDFGTATPPARTSKPFWKR
;
A
#
# COMPACT_ATOMS: atom_id res chain seq x y z
N MET A 1 -52.94 -15.02 -21.12
CA MET A 1 -53.29 -14.95 -19.68
C MET A 1 -52.77 -13.63 -19.15
N ILE A 2 -53.65 -12.72 -18.74
CA ILE A 2 -53.26 -11.42 -18.16
C ILE A 2 -53.27 -11.60 -16.65
N ILE A 3 -52.11 -11.42 -16.00
CA ILE A 3 -52.00 -11.48 -14.54
C ILE A 3 -52.17 -10.05 -14.02
N TYR A 4 -53.22 -9.82 -13.24
CA TYR A 4 -53.41 -8.57 -12.51
C TYR A 4 -52.68 -8.67 -11.18
N VAL A 5 -51.59 -7.90 -11.02
CA VAL A 5 -50.88 -7.77 -9.76
C VAL A 5 -51.48 -6.61 -8.98
N ASN A 6 -52.25 -6.92 -7.95
CA ASN A 6 -52.75 -5.90 -7.02
C ASN A 6 -51.63 -5.52 -6.03
N PRO A 7 -51.41 -4.23 -5.74
CA PRO A 7 -50.48 -3.81 -4.70
C PRO A 7 -51.00 -4.22 -3.31
N MET A 8 -50.09 -4.56 -2.40
CA MET A 8 -50.41 -4.92 -1.01
C MET A 8 -51.06 -3.74 -0.26
N GLY A 9 -52.06 -4.05 0.56
CA GLY A 9 -52.71 -3.07 1.44
C GLY A 9 -51.83 -2.65 2.63
N PRO A 10 -52.14 -1.54 3.33
CA PRO A 10 -51.35 -1.08 4.47
C PRO A 10 -51.16 -2.14 5.57
N ALA A 11 -52.21 -2.88 5.92
CA ALA A 11 -52.16 -3.97 6.90
C ALA A 11 -51.46 -5.26 6.40
N GLU A 12 -51.12 -5.36 5.11
CA GLU A 12 -50.23 -6.39 4.57
C GLU A 12 -48.78 -5.89 4.63
N LEU A 13 -48.54 -4.63 4.27
CA LEU A 13 -47.24 -3.97 4.41
C LEU A 13 -46.74 -3.93 5.86
N GLU A 14 -47.61 -3.70 6.85
CA GLU A 14 -47.25 -3.78 8.29
C GLU A 14 -46.82 -5.19 8.74
N ARG A 15 -47.24 -6.25 8.03
CA ARG A 15 -46.82 -7.63 8.30
C ARG A 15 -45.53 -8.01 7.57
N VAL A 16 -45.14 -7.24 6.55
CA VAL A 16 -43.82 -7.33 5.92
C VAL A 16 -42.83 -6.55 6.78
N ARG A 17 -41.91 -7.25 7.47
CA ARG A 17 -40.80 -6.61 8.17
C ARG A 17 -39.92 -5.85 7.17
N GLN A 18 -40.14 -4.55 7.03
CA GLN A 18 -39.21 -3.66 6.36
C GLN A 18 -37.95 -3.53 7.23
N VAL A 19 -36.86 -4.16 6.80
CA VAL A 19 -35.52 -3.86 7.30
C VAL A 19 -35.00 -2.71 6.45
N PRO A 20 -34.65 -1.54 7.04
CA PRO A 20 -34.05 -0.46 6.29
C PRO A 20 -32.83 -0.95 5.50
N GLU A 21 -32.69 -0.49 4.26
CA GLU A 21 -31.60 -0.85 3.34
C GLU A 21 -31.52 -2.32 2.87
N ALA A 22 -32.45 -3.21 3.28
CA ALA A 22 -32.49 -4.57 2.75
C ALA A 22 -33.04 -4.61 1.31
N GLY A 23 -32.21 -5.07 0.38
CA GLY A 23 -32.59 -5.28 -1.01
C GLY A 23 -33.52 -6.48 -1.23
N LEU A 24 -34.06 -6.60 -2.44
CA LEU A 24 -34.91 -7.73 -2.80
C LEU A 24 -34.09 -9.04 -2.74
N GLY A 25 -34.54 -10.02 -1.95
CA GLY A 25 -33.85 -11.30 -1.79
C GLY A 25 -32.75 -11.32 -0.70
N THR A 26 -32.58 -10.27 0.09
CA THR A 26 -31.63 -10.27 1.22
C THR A 26 -32.00 -11.33 2.27
N MET A 27 -31.17 -12.37 2.40
CA MET A 27 -31.23 -13.30 3.53
C MET A 27 -30.48 -12.70 4.73
N ARG A 28 -31.15 -12.66 5.89
CA ARG A 28 -30.55 -12.27 7.17
C ARG A 28 -30.46 -13.51 8.06
N THR A 29 -29.28 -13.77 8.59
CA THR A 29 -29.08 -14.66 9.75
C THR A 29 -28.99 -13.79 11.02
N ASP A 30 -29.65 -14.21 12.10
CA ASP A 30 -29.55 -13.51 13.40
C ASP A 30 -28.18 -13.67 14.07
N ARG A 31 -27.29 -14.52 13.52
CA ARG A 31 -25.88 -14.62 13.91
C ARG A 31 -24.95 -13.67 13.15
N GLY A 32 -25.43 -12.99 12.10
CA GLY A 32 -24.58 -12.22 11.17
C GLY A 32 -24.06 -13.04 10.00
N ASN A 33 -23.39 -12.37 9.04
CA ASN A 33 -22.93 -12.96 7.77
C ASN A 33 -21.41 -13.15 7.66
N LEU A 34 -20.61 -12.36 8.39
CA LEU A 34 -19.16 -12.27 8.23
C LEU A 34 -18.45 -12.54 9.57
N PRO A 35 -17.21 -13.08 9.58
CA PRO A 35 -16.49 -13.37 10.83
C PRO A 35 -16.17 -12.14 11.68
N LEU A 36 -15.75 -11.01 11.08
CA LEU A 36 -15.35 -9.82 11.83
C LEU A 36 -16.58 -8.97 12.18
N ASP A 37 -16.89 -8.88 13.47
CA ASP A 37 -18.08 -8.21 14.00
C ASP A 37 -17.80 -6.76 14.43
N ARG A 38 -16.65 -6.52 15.09
CA ARG A 38 -16.22 -5.21 15.59
C ARG A 38 -14.75 -4.93 15.29
N LEU A 39 -14.45 -3.70 14.90
CA LEU A 39 -13.10 -3.14 14.85
C LEU A 39 -13.08 -1.87 15.71
N ASP A 40 -12.18 -1.82 16.68
CA ASP A 40 -12.11 -0.77 17.69
C ASP A 40 -10.69 -0.25 17.83
N VAL A 41 -10.50 1.03 17.55
CA VAL A 41 -9.19 1.69 17.46
C VAL A 41 -9.12 2.78 18.51
N GLN A 42 -8.37 2.56 19.58
CA GLN A 42 -8.24 3.53 20.67
C GLN A 42 -6.81 4.08 20.71
N ALA A 43 -6.66 5.38 20.46
CA ALA A 43 -5.38 6.07 20.44
C ALA A 43 -5.21 7.01 21.65
N ALA A 44 -4.06 6.92 22.30
CA ALA A 44 -3.58 7.90 23.27
C ALA A 44 -2.40 8.66 22.63
N ILE A 45 -2.60 9.95 22.38
CA ILE A 45 -1.59 10.86 21.85
C ILE A 45 -0.98 11.61 23.03
N SER A 46 0.35 11.59 23.16
CA SER A 46 1.10 12.45 24.08
C SER A 46 2.21 13.14 23.30
N GLY A 47 2.08 14.46 23.14
CA GLY A 47 2.96 15.27 22.27
C GLY A 47 2.95 14.79 20.80
N LEU A 48 4.08 14.25 20.34
CA LEU A 48 4.28 13.71 18.98
C LEU A 48 4.31 12.17 18.91
N ILE A 49 3.87 11.49 19.98
CA ILE A 49 3.83 10.03 20.07
C ILE A 49 2.38 9.56 20.15
N ALA A 50 1.99 8.66 19.24
CA ALA A 50 0.71 7.97 19.30
C ALA A 50 0.91 6.54 19.80
N ARG A 51 0.18 6.17 20.86
CA ARG A 51 0.02 4.78 21.31
C ARG A 51 -1.38 4.33 20.90
N THR A 52 -1.48 3.33 20.03
CA THR A 52 -2.76 2.87 19.50
C THR A 52 -3.00 1.42 19.88
N GLU A 53 -4.20 1.11 20.35
CA GLU A 53 -4.64 -0.26 20.58
C GLU A 53 -5.77 -0.59 19.59
N VAL A 54 -5.58 -1.67 18.83
CA VAL A 54 -6.51 -2.12 17.78
C VAL A 54 -7.12 -3.44 18.23
N THR A 55 -8.44 -3.47 18.38
CA THR A 55 -9.19 -4.63 18.85
C THR A 55 -10.11 -5.11 17.73
N ALA A 56 -9.85 -6.32 17.23
CA ALA A 56 -10.67 -7.04 16.27
C ALA A 56 -11.48 -8.12 17.01
N GLU A 57 -12.80 -8.07 16.88
CA GLU A 57 -13.72 -9.04 17.49
C GLU A 57 -14.29 -9.94 16.39
N PHE A 58 -13.93 -11.23 16.45
CA PHE A 58 -14.44 -12.26 15.57
C PHE A 58 -15.59 -13.01 16.23
N VAL A 59 -16.62 -13.34 15.46
CA VAL A 59 -17.75 -14.19 15.87
C VAL A 59 -17.93 -15.32 14.87
N ASN A 60 -18.11 -16.56 15.35
CA ASN A 60 -18.46 -17.67 14.47
C ASN A 60 -19.98 -17.75 14.26
N THR A 61 -20.42 -17.36 13.07
CA THR A 61 -21.83 -17.37 12.66
C THR A 61 -22.30 -18.73 12.13
N HIS A 62 -21.37 -19.67 11.91
CA HIS A 62 -21.61 -21.00 11.36
C HIS A 62 -21.89 -22.05 12.45
N ASP A 63 -22.21 -23.25 12.01
CA ASP A 63 -22.47 -24.48 12.79
C ASP A 63 -21.24 -25.40 12.94
N THR A 64 -20.16 -25.07 12.24
CA THR A 64 -18.85 -25.73 12.24
C THR A 64 -17.80 -24.82 12.86
N ALA A 65 -16.69 -25.35 13.39
CA ALA A 65 -15.60 -24.52 13.91
C ALA A 65 -14.99 -23.67 12.78
N LEU A 66 -14.57 -22.44 13.11
CA LEU A 66 -14.16 -21.43 12.14
C LEU A 66 -12.68 -21.05 12.30
N GLU A 67 -11.99 -20.92 11.17
CA GLU A 67 -10.74 -20.19 11.00
C GLU A 67 -11.01 -18.97 10.13
N ALA A 68 -10.86 -17.79 10.73
CA ALA A 68 -11.08 -16.50 10.10
C ALA A 68 -9.74 -15.85 9.76
N THR A 69 -9.52 -15.50 8.49
CA THR A 69 -8.38 -14.70 8.01
C THR A 69 -8.85 -13.28 7.77
N TYR A 70 -8.20 -12.27 8.36
CA TYR A 70 -8.46 -10.84 8.10
C TYR A 70 -7.17 -10.16 7.65
N VAL A 71 -7.19 -9.58 6.46
CA VAL A 71 -6.10 -8.75 5.92
C VAL A 71 -6.50 -7.29 6.07
N PHE A 72 -5.66 -6.52 6.75
CA PHE A 72 -6.00 -5.19 7.26
C PHE A 72 -4.79 -4.27 7.21
N PRO A 73 -4.99 -2.94 7.11
CA PRO A 73 -3.87 -2.02 7.09
C PRO A 73 -3.48 -1.58 8.50
N LEU A 74 -2.23 -1.14 8.67
CA LEU A 74 -1.76 -0.42 9.86
C LEU A 74 -0.85 0.75 9.44
N PRO A 75 -0.65 1.77 10.30
CA PRO A 75 0.24 2.88 9.97
C PRO A 75 1.67 2.37 9.74
N ASP A 76 2.25 2.67 8.58
CA ASP A 76 3.54 2.14 8.12
C ASP A 76 4.72 2.43 9.07
N ARG A 77 4.67 3.57 9.78
CA ARG A 77 5.68 3.98 10.79
C ARG A 77 5.39 3.47 12.20
N ALA A 78 4.27 2.81 12.46
CA ALA A 78 3.96 2.25 13.77
C ALA A 78 4.69 0.93 14.02
N ALA A 79 5.23 0.79 15.23
CA ALA A 79 5.77 -0.45 15.75
C ALA A 79 4.62 -1.27 16.36
N VAL A 80 4.35 -2.49 15.88
CA VAL A 80 3.47 -3.43 16.60
C VAL A 80 4.29 -4.09 17.71
N THR A 81 3.95 -3.78 18.96
CA THR A 81 4.75 -4.06 20.16
C THR A 81 4.14 -5.10 21.10
N GLY A 82 2.99 -5.66 20.73
CA GLY A 82 2.36 -6.75 21.46
C GLY A 82 1.03 -7.17 20.86
N MET A 83 0.63 -8.40 21.14
CA MET A 83 -0.64 -8.99 20.74
C MET A 83 -1.19 -9.82 21.90
N THR A 84 -2.52 -9.82 22.05
CA THR A 84 -3.24 -10.69 22.99
C THR A 84 -4.47 -11.27 22.29
N MET A 85 -4.85 -12.48 22.70
CA MET A 85 -6.05 -13.17 22.26
C MET A 85 -6.91 -13.47 23.48
N THR A 86 -8.18 -13.07 23.45
CA THR A 86 -9.16 -13.43 24.49
C THR A 86 -10.26 -14.29 23.89
N ALA A 87 -10.46 -15.48 24.45
CA ALA A 87 -11.51 -16.42 24.07
C ALA A 87 -12.04 -17.09 25.35
N ASP A 88 -13.36 -17.22 25.49
CA ASP A 88 -13.98 -17.88 26.66
C ASP A 88 -13.42 -17.35 28.00
N ASP A 89 -13.53 -16.03 28.17
CA ASP A 89 -13.02 -15.21 29.30
C ASP A 89 -11.53 -15.35 29.66
N ARG A 90 -10.74 -16.03 28.82
CA ARG A 90 -9.30 -16.26 29.04
C ARG A 90 -8.45 -15.49 28.03
N THR A 91 -7.57 -14.64 28.55
CA THR A 91 -6.59 -13.89 27.75
C THR A 91 -5.25 -14.62 27.71
N VAL A 92 -4.78 -14.89 26.49
CA VAL A 92 -3.45 -15.41 26.17
C VAL A 92 -2.62 -14.26 25.60
N THR A 93 -1.44 -14.02 26.15
CA THR A 93 -0.45 -13.11 25.56
C THR A 93 0.27 -13.83 24.42
N ALA A 94 0.36 -13.20 23.26
CA ALA A 94 1.08 -13.77 22.12
C ALA A 94 2.60 -13.60 22.28
N GLU A 95 3.35 -14.61 21.86
CA GLU A 95 4.81 -14.56 21.79
C GLU A 95 5.24 -14.07 20.40
N LEU A 96 6.20 -13.14 20.36
CA LEU A 96 6.89 -12.79 19.12
C LEU A 96 7.93 -13.87 18.81
N ARG A 97 7.82 -14.51 17.66
CA ARG A 97 8.76 -15.55 17.18
C ARG A 97 9.15 -15.26 15.74
N GLU A 98 10.18 -15.94 15.25
CA GLU A 98 10.48 -16.00 13.82
C GLU A 98 9.25 -16.51 13.04
N ARG A 99 8.96 -15.91 11.89
CA ARG A 99 7.73 -16.11 11.09
C ARG A 99 7.47 -17.59 10.77
N GLY A 100 8.51 -18.35 10.42
CA GLY A 100 8.40 -19.81 10.19
C GLY A 100 7.98 -20.58 11.44
N ALA A 101 8.67 -20.35 12.56
CA ALA A 101 8.37 -21.01 13.83
C ALA A 101 7.00 -20.61 14.41
N ALA A 102 6.58 -19.36 14.22
CA ALA A 102 5.25 -18.88 14.61
C ALA A 102 4.13 -19.60 13.83
N ARG A 103 4.27 -19.72 12.50
CA ARG A 103 3.34 -20.48 11.65
C ARG A 103 3.27 -21.94 12.06
N GLU A 104 4.41 -22.61 12.21
CA GLU A 104 4.44 -24.01 12.65
C GLU A 104 3.76 -24.19 14.03
N THR A 105 3.95 -23.24 14.95
CA THR A 105 3.27 -23.24 16.26
C THR A 105 1.76 -23.10 16.11
N TYR A 106 1.29 -22.17 15.27
CA TYR A 106 -0.13 -21.95 15.00
C TYR A 106 -0.77 -23.16 14.29
N ASP A 107 -0.18 -23.65 13.20
CA ASP A 107 -0.76 -24.72 12.39
C ASP A 107 -0.84 -26.04 13.19
N LYS A 108 0.14 -26.31 14.07
CA LYS A 108 0.07 -27.40 15.07
C LYS A 108 -1.08 -27.21 16.05
N ALA A 109 -1.27 -26.01 16.59
CA ALA A 109 -2.38 -25.72 17.51
C ALA A 109 -3.75 -25.91 16.83
N ILE A 110 -3.92 -25.40 15.61
CA ILE A 110 -5.17 -25.59 14.85
C ILE A 110 -5.44 -27.07 14.59
N THR A 111 -4.42 -27.82 14.14
CA THR A 111 -4.52 -29.27 13.91
C THR A 111 -4.82 -30.06 15.19
N ALA A 112 -4.31 -29.60 16.34
CA ALA A 112 -4.59 -30.19 17.65
C ALA A 112 -5.95 -29.77 18.24
N GLY A 113 -6.81 -29.05 17.49
CA GLY A 113 -8.10 -28.59 17.97
C GLY A 113 -8.04 -27.46 19.01
N GLN A 114 -6.87 -26.83 19.19
CA GLN A 114 -6.64 -25.73 20.13
C GLN A 114 -7.00 -24.38 19.49
N ARG A 115 -7.45 -23.41 20.30
CA ARG A 115 -7.64 -22.04 19.82
C ARG A 115 -6.28 -21.37 19.62
N ALA A 116 -6.08 -20.78 18.47
CA ALA A 116 -4.88 -20.01 18.20
C ALA A 116 -5.18 -18.74 17.39
N SER A 117 -4.33 -17.74 17.56
CA SER A 117 -4.26 -16.58 16.67
C SER A 117 -2.81 -16.26 16.29
N ILE A 118 -2.62 -15.77 15.08
CA ILE A 118 -1.32 -15.32 14.55
C ILE A 118 -1.50 -13.98 13.85
N ALA A 119 -0.52 -13.07 13.98
CA ALA A 119 -0.47 -11.81 13.25
C ALA A 119 0.90 -11.62 12.56
N GLU A 120 0.85 -11.28 11.28
CA GLU A 120 2.00 -11.23 10.36
C GLU A 120 2.02 -9.92 9.56
N GLN A 121 3.21 -9.42 9.22
CA GLN A 121 3.40 -8.31 8.27
C GLN A 121 3.66 -8.87 6.86
N GLU A 122 2.87 -8.44 5.86
CA GLU A 122 3.05 -8.86 4.45
C GLU A 122 3.57 -7.69 3.57
N ARG A 123 3.21 -6.44 3.89
CA ARG A 123 3.81 -5.21 3.34
C ARG A 123 4.05 -4.19 4.47
N PRO A 124 4.76 -3.07 4.26
CA PRO A 124 4.99 -2.10 5.33
C PRO A 124 3.71 -1.56 6.00
N ASP A 125 2.61 -1.55 5.26
CA ASP A 125 1.27 -1.10 5.65
C ASP A 125 0.20 -2.20 5.69
N VAL A 126 0.45 -3.41 5.13
CA VAL A 126 -0.54 -4.51 5.06
C VAL A 126 -0.15 -5.67 5.97
N PHE A 127 -1.09 -6.09 6.81
CA PHE A 127 -0.94 -7.11 7.82
C PHE A 127 -2.05 -8.16 7.70
N THR A 128 -1.74 -9.38 8.09
CA THR A 128 -2.70 -10.49 8.13
C THR A 128 -2.82 -10.98 9.55
N MET A 129 -4.05 -11.13 10.05
CA MET A 129 -4.34 -11.86 11.28
C MET A 129 -5.20 -13.09 10.96
N ARG A 130 -4.90 -14.24 11.57
CA ARG A 130 -5.78 -15.40 11.57
C ARG A 130 -6.21 -15.74 12.99
N ALA A 131 -7.46 -16.14 13.18
CA ALA A 131 -7.99 -16.68 14.43
C ALA A 131 -8.73 -17.99 14.13
N GLY A 132 -8.28 -19.10 14.72
CA GLY A 132 -8.75 -20.45 14.37
C GLY A 132 -9.31 -21.24 15.56
N ASN A 133 -10.09 -22.27 15.23
CA ASN A 133 -10.91 -23.06 16.17
C ASN A 133 -11.90 -22.21 17.00
N ILE A 134 -12.47 -21.17 16.39
CA ILE A 134 -13.62 -20.45 16.98
C ILE A 134 -14.82 -21.38 16.95
N LEU A 135 -15.38 -21.78 18.09
CA LEU A 135 -16.52 -22.70 18.14
C LEU A 135 -17.83 -22.03 17.65
N PRO A 136 -18.85 -22.80 17.22
CA PRO A 136 -20.14 -22.24 16.79
C PRO A 136 -20.76 -21.28 17.82
N GLY A 137 -21.00 -20.03 17.42
CA GLY A 137 -21.51 -18.97 18.29
C GLY A 137 -20.50 -18.34 19.25
N GLU A 138 -19.25 -18.82 19.30
CA GLU A 138 -18.18 -18.24 20.10
C GLU A 138 -17.68 -16.90 19.53
N ARG A 139 -17.11 -16.06 20.41
CA ARG A 139 -16.36 -14.85 20.07
C ARG A 139 -14.90 -14.98 20.47
N ILE A 140 -13.99 -14.53 19.60
CA ILE A 140 -12.57 -14.33 19.93
C ILE A 140 -12.22 -12.86 19.70
N VAL A 141 -11.56 -12.24 20.68
CA VAL A 141 -11.06 -10.88 20.61
C VAL A 141 -9.55 -10.92 20.43
N VAL A 142 -9.04 -10.38 19.31
CA VAL A 142 -7.62 -10.17 19.07
C VAL A 142 -7.30 -8.69 19.27
N ARG A 143 -6.30 -8.38 20.11
CA ARG A 143 -5.92 -7.01 20.47
C ARG A 143 -4.44 -6.78 20.22
N LEU A 144 -4.12 -5.85 19.33
CA LEU A 144 -2.77 -5.42 18.95
C LEU A 144 -2.43 -4.09 19.61
N ARG A 145 -1.18 -3.95 20.08
CA ARG A 145 -0.64 -2.70 20.64
C ARG A 145 0.40 -2.11 19.70
N LEU A 146 0.28 -0.81 19.45
CA LEU A 146 1.11 -0.07 18.52
C LEU A 146 1.69 1.19 19.15
N VAL A 147 2.89 1.56 18.72
CA VAL A 147 3.51 2.84 19.05
C VAL A 147 4.07 3.46 17.76
N GLY A 148 3.62 4.66 17.40
CA GLY A 148 4.04 5.36 16.17
C GLY A 148 4.43 6.82 16.42
N PRO A 149 5.30 7.40 15.59
CA PRO A 149 5.53 8.84 15.57
C PRO A 149 4.39 9.55 14.82
N MET A 150 4.06 10.77 15.24
CA MET A 150 3.19 11.68 14.48
C MET A 150 4.07 12.65 13.68
N PRO A 151 4.08 12.61 12.34
CA PRO A 151 4.78 13.60 11.52
C PRO A 151 4.31 15.01 11.87
N PHE A 152 5.25 15.86 12.27
CA PHE A 152 5.02 17.28 12.57
C PHE A 152 5.50 18.15 11.41
N GLU A 153 4.62 18.94 10.82
CA GLU A 153 4.89 19.69 9.61
C GLU A 153 4.08 20.99 9.57
N ASP A 154 4.70 22.10 9.18
CA ASP A 154 4.07 23.43 9.04
C ASP A 154 3.20 23.85 10.25
N GLY A 155 3.63 23.47 11.46
CA GLY A 155 2.94 23.79 12.72
C GLY A 155 1.90 22.77 13.18
N ALA A 156 1.73 21.63 12.49
CA ALA A 156 0.74 20.61 12.86
C ALA A 156 1.32 19.18 12.90
N ALA A 157 0.97 18.43 13.95
CA ALA A 157 1.21 17.00 14.03
C ALA A 157 0.06 16.23 13.40
N THR A 158 0.36 15.22 12.58
CA THR A 158 -0.66 14.39 11.91
C THR A 158 -0.66 12.97 12.47
N TYR A 159 -1.79 12.53 13.03
CA TYR A 159 -2.07 11.12 13.32
C TYR A 159 -2.92 10.57 12.16
N ARG A 160 -2.43 9.54 11.47
CA ARG A 160 -3.14 8.85 10.39
C ARG A 160 -3.24 7.38 10.71
N PHE A 161 -4.46 6.84 10.65
CA PHE A 161 -4.77 5.43 10.84
C PHE A 161 -5.56 4.91 9.64
N PRO A 162 -4.98 4.02 8.82
CA PRO A 162 -5.69 3.45 7.67
C PRO A 162 -6.74 2.44 8.13
N LEU A 163 -7.86 2.35 7.41
CA LEU A 163 -8.98 1.44 7.75
C LEU A 163 -9.31 0.41 6.66
N VAL A 164 -8.81 0.61 5.43
CA VAL A 164 -9.06 -0.26 4.28
C VAL A 164 -7.76 -0.63 3.57
N VAL A 165 -7.61 -1.90 3.17
CA VAL A 165 -6.59 -2.30 2.19
C VAL A 165 -7.18 -2.06 0.81
N ALA A 166 -6.72 -1.02 0.11
CA ALA A 166 -7.19 -0.72 -1.25
C ALA A 166 -6.75 -1.82 -2.25
N PRO A 167 -7.53 -2.08 -3.32
CA PRO A 167 -7.13 -3.01 -4.37
C PRO A 167 -5.83 -2.56 -5.04
N ARG A 168 -4.86 -3.48 -5.17
CA ARG A 168 -3.53 -3.21 -5.75
C ARG A 168 -3.40 -3.79 -7.15
N TYR A 169 -2.72 -3.08 -8.03
CA TYR A 169 -2.33 -3.57 -9.34
C TYR A 169 -1.28 -4.67 -9.21
N ILE A 170 -1.59 -5.85 -9.74
CA ILE A 170 -0.73 -7.04 -9.73
C ILE A 170 -0.21 -7.28 -11.16
N PRO A 171 1.02 -6.84 -11.50
CA PRO A 171 1.63 -7.13 -12.79
C PRO A 171 2.16 -8.57 -12.86
N GLY A 172 2.62 -8.98 -14.04
CA GLY A 172 3.28 -10.27 -14.27
C GLY A 172 2.35 -11.39 -14.76
N ALA A 173 2.94 -12.56 -14.99
CA ALA A 173 2.24 -13.78 -15.41
C ALA A 173 1.86 -14.64 -14.19
N PRO A 174 0.62 -15.16 -14.10
CA PRO A 174 0.21 -16.05 -13.01
C PRO A 174 1.11 -17.29 -12.86
N LEU A 175 1.47 -17.61 -11.62
CA LEU A 175 2.24 -18.79 -11.27
C LEU A 175 1.35 -20.05 -11.23
N PRO A 176 1.86 -21.22 -11.66
CA PRO A 176 1.14 -22.48 -11.54
C PRO A 176 1.20 -23.02 -10.10
N GLY A 177 0.06 -23.45 -9.57
CA GLY A 177 -0.03 -24.09 -8.24
C GLY A 177 -1.14 -23.50 -7.37
N PRO A 178 -1.20 -23.91 -6.08
CA PRO A 178 -2.06 -23.26 -5.10
C PRO A 178 -1.51 -21.87 -4.74
N TYR A 179 -2.41 -20.97 -4.37
CA TYR A 179 -2.04 -19.63 -3.92
C TYR A 179 -1.27 -19.65 -2.59
N ALA A 180 -0.39 -18.67 -2.38
CA ALA A 180 0.39 -18.48 -1.17
C ALA A 180 -0.46 -18.02 0.03
N GLY A 181 -1.65 -17.46 -0.20
CA GLY A 181 -2.62 -17.01 0.79
C GLY A 181 -4.08 -17.09 0.31
N ASP A 182 -5.02 -16.62 1.14
CA ASP A 182 -6.47 -16.81 0.95
C ASP A 182 -7.20 -15.64 0.25
N GLY A 183 -6.45 -14.80 -0.49
CA GLY A 183 -6.95 -13.63 -1.22
C GLY A 183 -7.47 -13.93 -2.63
N GLN A 184 -7.83 -12.88 -3.37
CA GLN A 184 -8.50 -12.98 -4.68
C GLN A 184 -7.56 -12.87 -5.89
N ALA A 185 -6.43 -12.17 -5.79
CA ALA A 185 -5.53 -12.01 -6.91
C ALA A 185 -4.62 -13.25 -7.06
N PRO A 186 -4.36 -13.73 -8.29
CA PRO A 186 -3.40 -14.79 -8.52
C PRO A 186 -1.99 -14.32 -8.19
N ASP A 187 -1.19 -15.18 -7.58
CA ASP A 187 0.25 -14.95 -7.43
C ASP A 187 0.92 -14.94 -8.81
N THR A 188 1.85 -14.01 -9.04
CA THR A 188 2.54 -13.82 -10.32
C THR A 188 4.05 -13.90 -10.18
N ASP A 189 4.76 -14.00 -11.30
CA ASP A 189 6.23 -13.92 -11.33
C ASP A 189 6.79 -12.57 -10.80
N ALA A 190 6.02 -11.49 -10.92
CA ALA A 190 6.35 -10.17 -10.36
C ALA A 190 5.83 -9.96 -8.92
N VAL A 191 4.78 -10.68 -8.50
CA VAL A 191 4.20 -10.64 -7.15
C VAL A 191 3.87 -12.07 -6.68
N PRO A 192 4.87 -12.85 -6.21
CA PRO A 192 4.68 -14.27 -5.85
C PRO A 192 3.79 -14.53 -4.63
N ASP A 193 3.29 -13.45 -4.00
CA ASP A 193 2.45 -13.44 -2.81
C ASP A 193 1.23 -12.50 -2.93
N ALA A 194 0.80 -12.19 -4.16
CA ALA A 194 -0.36 -11.33 -4.44
C ALA A 194 -1.62 -11.75 -3.66
N SER A 195 -1.83 -13.07 -3.52
CA SER A 195 -2.92 -13.68 -2.74
C SER A 195 -2.87 -13.39 -1.24
N ARG A 196 -1.74 -12.92 -0.69
CA ARG A 196 -1.61 -12.49 0.72
C ARG A 196 -1.97 -11.02 0.94
N ILE A 197 -1.95 -10.21 -0.13
CA ILE A 197 -2.16 -8.75 -0.08
C ILE A 197 -3.43 -8.30 -0.80
N SER A 198 -4.26 -9.22 -1.27
CA SER A 198 -5.49 -8.96 -2.04
C SER A 198 -6.73 -9.53 -1.34
N PRO A 199 -7.16 -8.95 -0.20
CA PRO A 199 -8.41 -9.38 0.44
C PRO A 199 -9.60 -9.31 -0.52
N PRO A 200 -10.61 -10.18 -0.35
CA PRO A 200 -11.86 -10.03 -1.06
C PRO A 200 -12.51 -8.68 -0.72
N VAL A 201 -13.17 -8.04 -1.68
CA VAL A 201 -13.81 -6.74 -1.47
C VAL A 201 -15.33 -6.90 -1.43
N LEU A 202 -15.97 -6.20 -0.50
CA LEU A 202 -17.41 -6.15 -0.36
C LEU A 202 -18.08 -5.52 -1.59
N LEU A 203 -19.20 -6.10 -1.99
CA LEU A 203 -20.05 -5.50 -3.02
C LEU A 203 -20.68 -4.19 -2.50
N PRO A 204 -20.79 -3.15 -3.35
CA PRO A 204 -21.45 -1.91 -2.99
C PRO A 204 -22.88 -2.15 -2.46
N GLY A 205 -23.26 -1.41 -1.41
CA GLY A 205 -24.58 -1.53 -0.80
C GLY A 205 -24.76 -2.72 0.15
N PHE A 206 -23.72 -3.49 0.47
CA PHE A 206 -23.79 -4.49 1.53
C PHE A 206 -24.10 -3.81 2.89
N PRO A 207 -25.20 -4.17 3.59
CA PRO A 207 -25.64 -3.46 4.79
C PRO A 207 -24.82 -3.87 6.02
N ASN A 208 -24.21 -2.88 6.69
CA ASN A 208 -23.45 -3.00 7.95
C ASN A 208 -22.48 -4.21 8.03
N PRO A 209 -21.37 -4.19 7.27
CA PRO A 209 -20.40 -5.29 7.26
C PRO A 209 -19.51 -5.36 8.52
N LEU A 210 -19.31 -4.24 9.23
CA LEU A 210 -18.37 -4.11 10.35
C LEU A 210 -18.81 -3.00 11.31
N ARG A 211 -18.82 -3.26 12.63
CA ARG A 211 -18.97 -2.18 13.63
C ARG A 211 -17.62 -1.51 13.89
N LEU A 212 -17.39 -0.36 13.27
CA LEU A 212 -16.24 0.49 13.53
C LEU A 212 -16.46 1.35 14.79
N SER A 213 -15.44 1.43 15.64
CA SER A 213 -15.30 2.44 16.69
C SER A 213 -13.87 3.00 16.64
N LEU A 214 -13.74 4.31 16.77
CA LEU A 214 -12.43 4.95 16.84
C LEU A 214 -12.47 6.09 17.87
N GLY A 215 -11.49 6.05 18.76
CA GLY A 215 -11.32 7.02 19.83
C GLY A 215 -9.91 7.58 19.89
N VAL A 216 -9.80 8.85 20.24
CA VAL A 216 -8.52 9.52 20.46
C VAL A 216 -8.58 10.34 21.74
N THR A 217 -7.62 10.12 22.64
CA THR A 217 -7.37 10.99 23.80
C THR A 217 -6.10 11.77 23.51
N VAL A 218 -6.14 13.10 23.68
CA VAL A 218 -5.00 13.99 23.40
C VAL A 218 -4.48 14.59 24.70
N ASP A 219 -3.28 14.18 25.09
CA ASP A 219 -2.45 14.90 26.05
C ASP A 219 -1.46 15.80 25.28
N PRO A 220 -1.53 17.13 25.41
CA PRO A 220 -0.60 18.03 24.74
C PRO A 220 0.85 17.93 25.25
N ALA A 221 1.09 17.26 26.39
CA ALA A 221 2.43 17.05 26.97
C ALA A 221 3.25 18.35 27.16
N GLY A 222 2.57 19.46 27.45
CA GLY A 222 3.17 20.79 27.63
C GLY A 222 3.34 21.62 26.35
N LEU A 223 2.92 21.13 25.18
CA LEU A 223 2.76 21.94 23.98
C LEU A 223 1.46 22.74 24.03
N GLU A 224 1.43 23.94 23.43
CA GLU A 224 0.16 24.65 23.23
C GLU A 224 -0.60 24.02 22.07
N LEU A 225 -1.72 23.36 22.36
CA LEU A 225 -2.61 22.78 21.36
C LEU A 225 -3.55 23.86 20.80
N GLY A 226 -3.50 24.04 19.48
CA GLY A 226 -4.36 24.95 18.72
C GLY A 226 -5.57 24.25 18.10
N ASP A 227 -5.82 24.52 16.82
CA ASP A 227 -6.91 23.93 16.05
C ASP A 227 -6.75 22.41 15.85
N VAL A 228 -7.88 21.69 15.85
CA VAL A 228 -7.97 20.23 15.74
C VAL A 228 -8.88 19.86 14.58
N ARG A 229 -8.32 19.23 13.55
CA ARG A 229 -9.03 18.89 12.30
C ARG A 229 -9.08 17.39 12.09
N SER A 230 -10.20 16.86 11.60
CA SER A 230 -10.38 15.43 11.32
C SER A 230 -10.92 15.18 9.90
N SER A 231 -10.57 14.03 9.31
CA SER A 231 -11.15 13.53 8.06
C SER A 231 -12.54 12.88 8.23
N LEU A 232 -12.90 12.49 9.46
CA LEU A 232 -14.21 11.92 9.82
C LEU A 232 -14.99 12.87 10.74
N HIS A 233 -16.29 12.64 10.88
CA HIS A 233 -17.13 13.41 11.79
C HIS A 233 -16.84 12.99 13.24
N MET A 234 -16.15 13.86 13.98
CA MET A 234 -15.83 13.62 15.39
C MET A 234 -16.87 14.26 16.31
N VAL A 235 -17.29 13.51 17.32
CA VAL A 235 -18.00 14.01 18.50
C VAL A 235 -16.97 14.14 19.63
N SER A 236 -16.87 15.34 20.21
CA SER A 236 -16.03 15.57 21.39
C SER A 236 -16.82 15.26 22.66
N GLU A 237 -16.26 14.40 23.52
CA GLU A 237 -16.80 14.15 24.86
C GLU A 237 -16.27 15.20 25.86
N LYS A 238 -16.82 15.20 27.07
CA LYS A 238 -16.15 15.89 28.19
C LYS A 238 -14.78 15.24 28.42
N ASP A 239 -13.83 16.04 28.92
CA ASP A 239 -12.46 15.62 29.27
C ASP A 239 -11.48 15.38 28.10
N GLY A 240 -11.71 16.00 26.93
CA GLY A 240 -10.71 16.08 25.85
C GLY A 240 -10.56 14.79 25.01
N LYS A 241 -11.50 13.86 25.18
CA LYS A 241 -11.61 12.62 24.42
C LYS A 241 -12.48 12.84 23.18
N LEU A 242 -11.93 12.51 22.01
CA LEU A 242 -12.60 12.56 20.72
C LEU A 242 -13.08 11.16 20.33
N GLN A 243 -14.29 11.03 19.80
CA GLN A 243 -14.83 9.78 19.25
C GLN A 243 -15.38 10.03 17.84
N ILE A 244 -15.30 9.05 16.93
CA ILE A 244 -16.05 9.12 15.67
C ILE A 244 -17.57 9.07 15.91
N ALA A 245 -18.34 9.68 15.02
CA ALA A 245 -19.80 9.56 15.02
C ALA A 245 -20.23 8.11 14.68
N PRO A 246 -21.30 7.58 15.30
CA PRO A 246 -21.83 6.28 14.94
C PRO A 246 -22.30 6.22 13.48
N GLY A 247 -21.90 5.18 12.74
CA GLY A 247 -22.34 4.92 11.37
C GLY A 247 -21.29 5.15 10.28
N ASP A 248 -20.10 5.67 10.62
CA ASP A 248 -18.97 5.73 9.68
C ASP A 248 -18.50 4.32 9.25
N ARG A 249 -18.05 4.20 7.99
CA ARG A 249 -17.54 2.96 7.38
C ARG A 249 -16.02 2.91 7.43
N ALA A 250 -15.46 1.70 7.45
CA ALA A 250 -14.03 1.46 7.32
C ALA A 250 -13.56 1.55 5.84
N ASP A 251 -13.93 2.62 5.13
CA ASP A 251 -13.73 2.79 3.67
C ASP A 251 -12.66 3.84 3.31
N ARG A 252 -11.98 4.45 4.29
CA ARG A 252 -10.96 5.49 4.10
C ARG A 252 -10.06 5.64 5.32
N ASP A 253 -8.96 6.36 5.17
CA ASP A 253 -8.06 6.63 6.29
C ASP A 253 -8.64 7.66 7.26
N PHE A 254 -8.55 7.36 8.55
CA PHE A 254 -8.79 8.34 9.61
C PHE A 254 -7.55 9.22 9.76
N VAL A 255 -7.73 10.54 9.69
CA VAL A 255 -6.66 11.53 9.78
C VAL A 255 -7.07 12.59 10.80
N LEU A 256 -6.27 12.76 11.83
CA LEU A 256 -6.40 13.80 12.85
C LEU A 256 -5.17 14.70 12.80
N ARG A 257 -5.37 16.01 12.62
CA ARG A 257 -4.30 17.02 12.58
C ARG A 257 -4.43 17.93 13.79
N LEU A 258 -3.37 18.02 14.57
CA LEU A 258 -3.27 18.78 15.81
C LEU A 258 -2.28 19.93 15.58
N ALA A 259 -2.76 21.18 15.54
CA ALA A 259 -1.86 22.32 15.49
C ALA A 259 -1.14 22.47 16.84
N TYR A 260 0.18 22.65 16.82
CA TYR A 260 0.96 22.96 18.01
C TYR A 260 1.85 24.18 17.78
N SER A 261 2.02 25.04 18.80
CA SER A 261 3.06 26.06 18.80
C SER A 261 4.43 25.41 18.55
N PRO A 262 5.28 25.90 17.62
CA PRO A 262 6.55 25.27 17.30
C PRO A 262 7.48 25.15 18.51
N GLY A 263 7.78 23.91 18.90
CA GLY A 263 8.79 23.62 19.93
C GLY A 263 10.21 23.93 19.44
N GLY A 264 11.13 24.14 20.39
CA GLY A 264 12.56 24.31 20.09
C GLY A 264 13.25 23.03 19.60
N GLN A 265 14.53 23.14 19.23
CA GLN A 265 15.38 21.97 18.99
C GLN A 265 15.56 21.17 20.29
N THR A 266 15.50 19.84 20.22
CA THR A 266 15.59 18.97 21.40
C THR A 266 16.34 17.68 21.09
N ALA A 267 17.08 17.16 22.06
CA ALA A 267 17.67 15.84 22.01
C ALA A 267 17.36 15.10 23.31
N VAL A 268 16.82 13.89 23.20
CA VAL A 268 16.48 13.04 24.32
C VAL A 268 17.26 11.73 24.25
N ALA A 269 17.73 11.26 25.40
CA ALA A 269 18.31 9.95 25.60
C ALA A 269 17.41 9.11 26.52
N VAL A 270 17.15 7.89 26.12
CA VAL A 270 16.34 6.90 26.85
C VAL A 270 17.26 5.71 27.14
N PRO A 271 17.76 5.55 28.37
CA PRO A 271 18.55 4.38 28.75
C PRO A 271 17.78 3.08 28.55
N ASP A 272 18.50 2.00 28.25
CA ASP A 272 18.00 0.63 28.44
C ASP A 272 18.03 0.27 29.93
N ASP A 273 17.29 -0.77 30.32
CA ASP A 273 17.24 -1.28 31.70
C ASP A 273 18.64 -1.68 32.27
N GLU A 274 19.61 -1.96 31.39
CA GLU A 274 20.99 -2.31 31.74
C GLU A 274 21.95 -1.09 31.84
N GLY A 275 21.47 0.13 31.60
CA GLY A 275 22.14 1.40 31.96
C GLY A 275 23.35 1.85 31.12
N GLU A 276 24.12 0.94 30.51
CA GLU A 276 25.34 1.30 29.72
C GLU A 276 25.06 1.65 28.25
N GLN A 277 23.83 1.42 27.78
CA GLN A 277 23.37 1.72 26.42
C GLN A 277 21.96 2.33 26.47
N GLY A 278 21.55 2.95 25.38
CA GLY A 278 20.17 3.39 25.21
C GLY A 278 19.85 3.84 23.80
N THR A 279 18.66 4.40 23.63
CA THR A 279 18.18 5.01 22.38
C THR A 279 18.20 6.52 22.51
N TYR A 280 18.62 7.23 21.47
CA TYR A 280 18.45 8.68 21.38
C TYR A 280 17.48 9.09 20.27
N GLN A 281 16.87 10.26 20.45
CA GLN A 281 16.17 11.00 19.40
C GLN A 281 16.65 12.45 19.41
N VAL A 282 16.94 13.00 18.24
CA VAL A 282 17.27 14.42 18.04
C VAL A 282 16.31 15.04 17.04
N VAL A 283 15.81 16.23 17.37
CA VAL A 283 14.88 17.03 16.59
C VAL A 283 15.53 18.37 16.27
N VAL A 284 15.80 18.63 15.00
CA VAL A 284 16.41 19.87 14.49
C VAL A 284 15.44 20.62 13.61
N LEU A 285 15.24 21.90 13.90
CA LEU A 285 14.43 22.80 13.08
C LEU A 285 15.21 23.28 11.86
N PRO A 286 14.52 23.55 10.73
CA PRO A 286 15.13 24.22 9.58
C PRO A 286 15.57 25.66 9.93
N PRO A 287 16.62 26.20 9.27
CA PRO A 287 16.98 27.62 9.40
C PRO A 287 15.91 28.52 8.78
N VAL A 288 15.73 29.72 9.36
CA VAL A 288 14.71 30.70 8.93
C VAL A 288 15.10 31.42 7.63
N GLU A 289 16.39 31.74 7.48
CA GLU A 289 16.92 32.37 6.27
C GLU A 289 17.56 31.35 5.32
N SER A 290 17.40 31.54 4.01
CA SER A 290 18.12 30.76 3.01
C SER A 290 18.33 31.51 1.71
N ALA A 291 19.43 31.18 1.03
CA ALA A 291 19.71 31.64 -0.33
C ALA A 291 18.67 31.10 -1.34
N PRO A 292 18.52 31.75 -2.51
CA PRO A 292 17.64 31.28 -3.58
C PRO A 292 17.99 29.85 -4.03
N PRO A 293 16.99 29.10 -4.53
CA PRO A 293 17.20 27.73 -4.98
C PRO A 293 18.15 27.64 -6.18
N ARG A 294 18.94 26.57 -6.25
CA ARG A 294 19.78 26.26 -7.41
C ARG A 294 18.94 25.83 -8.62
N PRO A 295 19.43 26.04 -9.86
CA PRO A 295 18.81 25.52 -11.07
C PRO A 295 18.68 23.99 -11.03
N LYS A 296 17.59 23.48 -11.59
CA LYS A 296 17.15 22.10 -11.46
C LYS A 296 17.02 21.42 -12.81
N ASP A 297 17.04 20.10 -12.77
CA ASP A 297 16.49 19.22 -13.79
C ASP A 297 15.37 18.41 -13.16
N VAL A 298 14.14 18.57 -13.67
CA VAL A 298 12.92 18.02 -13.08
C VAL A 298 12.25 17.02 -14.01
N VAL A 299 12.07 15.78 -13.56
CA VAL A 299 11.22 14.79 -14.24
C VAL A 299 9.91 14.64 -13.47
N LEU A 300 8.80 14.94 -14.12
CA LEU A 300 7.46 14.76 -13.56
C LEU A 300 6.81 13.53 -14.19
N LEU A 301 6.47 12.55 -13.34
CA LEU A 301 5.72 11.35 -13.72
C LEU A 301 4.29 11.49 -13.21
N LEU A 302 3.31 11.47 -14.10
CA LEU A 302 1.89 11.46 -13.76
C LEU A 302 1.26 10.11 -14.10
N ASP A 303 0.81 9.40 -13.07
CA ASP A 303 -0.03 8.22 -13.18
C ASP A 303 -1.41 8.60 -13.74
N ARG A 304 -1.88 7.80 -14.70
CA ARG A 304 -3.23 7.89 -15.24
C ARG A 304 -3.89 6.52 -15.39
N SER A 305 -3.52 5.56 -14.54
CA SER A 305 -4.20 4.28 -14.39
C SER A 305 -5.70 4.45 -14.07
N GLY A 306 -6.50 3.39 -14.25
CA GLY A 306 -7.95 3.44 -14.03
C GLY A 306 -8.38 3.87 -12.63
N SER A 307 -7.60 3.55 -11.59
CA SER A 307 -7.88 3.94 -10.21
C SER A 307 -7.76 5.45 -9.95
N MET A 308 -7.07 6.19 -10.83
CA MET A 308 -6.97 7.65 -10.80
C MET A 308 -8.24 8.36 -11.33
N GLY A 309 -9.32 7.64 -11.62
CA GLY A 309 -10.58 8.19 -12.12
C GLY A 309 -11.23 9.29 -11.24
N GLY A 310 -12.15 10.04 -11.85
CA GLY A 310 -12.93 11.07 -11.16
C GLY A 310 -12.10 12.23 -10.59
N TRP A 311 -12.33 12.55 -9.32
CA TRP A 311 -11.69 13.69 -8.64
C TRP A 311 -10.15 13.54 -8.50
N LYS A 312 -9.65 12.30 -8.42
CA LYS A 312 -8.20 12.04 -8.28
C LYS A 312 -7.42 12.56 -9.48
N MET A 313 -7.89 12.32 -10.72
CA MET A 313 -7.26 12.88 -11.92
C MET A 313 -7.32 14.41 -11.95
N VAL A 314 -8.40 15.03 -11.45
CA VAL A 314 -8.48 16.50 -11.34
C VAL A 314 -7.43 17.04 -10.38
N ALA A 315 -7.29 16.42 -9.20
CA ALA A 315 -6.25 16.73 -8.24
C ALA A 315 -4.84 16.48 -8.80
N ALA A 316 -4.62 15.38 -9.52
CA ALA A 316 -3.34 14.99 -10.09
C ALA A 316 -2.88 15.94 -11.21
N ARG A 317 -3.78 16.34 -12.11
CA ARG A 317 -3.51 17.36 -13.14
C ARG A 317 -3.19 18.72 -12.53
N ARG A 318 -3.91 19.15 -11.49
CA ARG A 318 -3.62 20.39 -10.75
C ARG A 318 -2.26 20.32 -10.05
N ALA A 319 -1.94 19.20 -9.38
CA ALA A 319 -0.64 18.96 -8.75
C ALA A 319 0.52 19.00 -9.74
N ALA A 320 0.39 18.26 -10.84
CA ALA A 320 1.36 18.23 -11.93
C ALA A 320 1.59 19.62 -12.54
N ALA A 321 0.52 20.35 -12.85
CA ALA A 321 0.62 21.72 -13.38
C ALA A 321 1.30 22.67 -12.37
N ARG A 322 0.95 22.59 -11.09
CA ARG A 322 1.55 23.44 -10.05
C ARG A 322 3.06 23.21 -9.91
N VAL A 323 3.54 21.98 -10.09
CA VAL A 323 4.98 21.67 -10.14
C VAL A 323 5.64 22.38 -11.32
N ILE A 324 5.04 22.34 -12.51
CA ILE A 324 5.56 23.04 -13.71
C ILE A 324 5.57 24.57 -13.53
N ASP A 325 4.56 25.13 -12.84
CA ASP A 325 4.51 26.56 -12.53
C ASP A 325 5.61 27.02 -11.55
N THR A 326 6.19 26.10 -10.75
CA THR A 326 7.32 26.43 -9.87
C THR A 326 8.64 26.63 -10.60
N LEU A 327 8.73 26.14 -11.85
CA LEU A 327 9.97 26.14 -12.62
C LEU A 327 10.29 27.55 -13.15
N THR A 328 11.55 27.94 -13.03
CA THR A 328 12.10 29.17 -13.58
C THR A 328 12.71 28.93 -14.96
N THR A 329 12.97 29.98 -15.73
CA THR A 329 13.67 29.86 -17.03
C THR A 329 15.11 29.37 -16.93
N ALA A 330 15.68 29.24 -15.72
CA ALA A 330 16.96 28.60 -15.49
C ALA A 330 16.86 27.07 -15.38
N ASP A 331 15.67 26.51 -15.17
CA ASP A 331 15.43 25.08 -14.95
C ASP A 331 15.17 24.33 -16.25
N ARG A 332 15.42 23.02 -16.25
CA ARG A 332 15.01 22.11 -17.33
C ARG A 332 14.07 21.06 -16.79
N PHE A 333 13.18 20.56 -17.64
CA PHE A 333 12.18 19.59 -17.21
C PHE A 333 11.69 18.67 -18.31
N THR A 334 10.99 17.62 -17.91
CA THR A 334 10.20 16.77 -18.79
C THR A 334 8.97 16.26 -18.05
N VAL A 335 7.93 15.90 -18.78
CA VAL A 335 6.69 15.32 -18.24
C VAL A 335 6.45 14.00 -18.94
N LEU A 336 6.24 12.93 -18.17
CA LEU A 336 5.80 11.63 -18.66
C LEU A 336 4.44 11.31 -18.02
N THR A 337 3.46 10.93 -18.83
CA THR A 337 2.19 10.37 -18.33
C THR A 337 2.16 8.88 -18.58
N PHE A 338 1.75 8.06 -17.61
CA PHE A 338 1.85 6.61 -17.74
C PHE A 338 0.61 5.84 -17.27
N ASP A 339 0.41 4.69 -17.90
CA ASP A 339 -0.49 3.61 -17.46
C ASP A 339 0.25 2.26 -17.58
N HIS A 340 -0.12 1.41 -18.54
CA HIS A 340 0.71 0.32 -19.09
C HIS A 340 1.68 0.80 -20.20
N GLN A 341 1.51 2.04 -20.69
CA GLN A 341 2.37 2.70 -21.67
C GLN A 341 2.88 4.04 -21.12
N VAL A 342 3.98 4.56 -21.68
CA VAL A 342 4.55 5.86 -21.28
C VAL A 342 4.44 6.85 -22.44
N GLU A 343 3.71 7.94 -22.22
CA GLU A 343 3.48 9.02 -23.18
C GLU A 343 4.20 10.31 -22.78
N ARG A 344 4.44 11.18 -23.78
CA ARG A 344 5.16 12.46 -23.64
C ARG A 344 4.38 13.59 -24.33
N PRO A 345 4.51 14.86 -23.89
CA PRO A 345 3.88 16.00 -24.55
C PRO A 345 4.29 16.17 -26.01
N ASP A 346 3.30 16.32 -26.88
CA ASP A 346 3.51 16.63 -28.30
C ASP A 346 4.31 17.93 -28.49
N GLY A 347 5.36 17.85 -29.31
CA GLY A 347 6.19 18.99 -29.67
C GLY A 347 7.24 19.42 -28.63
N LEU A 348 7.42 18.68 -27.54
CA LEU A 348 8.64 18.73 -26.74
C LEU A 348 9.69 17.75 -27.30
N ALA A 349 10.97 18.06 -27.11
CA ALA A 349 12.06 17.17 -27.52
C ALA A 349 12.14 15.95 -26.58
N ALA A 350 12.64 14.83 -27.10
CA ALA A 350 12.92 13.64 -26.31
C ALA A 350 14.06 13.92 -25.31
N GLY A 351 13.71 14.16 -24.05
CA GLY A 351 14.65 14.43 -22.96
C GLY A 351 14.20 15.57 -22.04
N LEU A 352 15.17 16.22 -21.40
CA LEU A 352 14.98 17.44 -20.62
C LEU A 352 14.92 18.67 -21.55
N ASN A 353 13.92 19.52 -21.35
CA ASN A 353 13.65 20.72 -22.13
C ASN A 353 13.77 21.96 -21.23
N GLU A 354 14.34 23.06 -21.71
CA GLU A 354 14.37 24.33 -20.95
C GLU A 354 12.96 24.80 -20.56
N ALA A 355 12.77 25.26 -19.32
CA ALA A 355 11.47 25.66 -18.76
C ALA A 355 10.98 27.05 -19.25
N THR A 356 11.06 27.28 -20.56
CA THR A 356 10.46 28.44 -21.23
C THR A 356 8.92 28.40 -21.14
N ASP A 357 8.26 29.56 -21.19
CA ASP A 357 6.80 29.68 -21.15
C ASP A 357 6.11 28.81 -22.20
N ARG A 358 6.69 28.73 -23.41
CA ARG A 358 6.21 27.87 -24.50
C ARG A 358 6.24 26.39 -24.13
N ASN A 359 7.34 25.92 -23.52
CA ASN A 359 7.50 24.52 -23.15
C ASN A 359 6.61 24.18 -21.94
N ARG A 360 6.55 25.07 -20.93
CA ARG A 360 5.65 24.94 -19.77
C ARG A 360 4.19 24.87 -20.21
N TYR A 361 3.76 25.75 -21.13
CA TYR A 361 2.42 25.71 -21.72
C TYR A 361 2.11 24.37 -22.41
N ARG A 362 3.03 23.83 -23.23
CA ARG A 362 2.84 22.53 -23.89
C ARG A 362 2.73 21.36 -22.91
N ALA A 363 3.50 21.41 -21.82
CA ALA A 363 3.39 20.42 -20.75
C ALA A 363 2.05 20.51 -20.02
N VAL A 364 1.56 21.72 -19.69
CA VAL A 364 0.24 21.91 -19.07
C VAL A 364 -0.90 21.51 -20.02
N GLU A 365 -0.78 21.77 -21.33
CA GLU A 365 -1.73 21.32 -22.35
C GLU A 365 -1.80 19.78 -22.45
N HIS A 366 -0.66 19.09 -22.34
CA HIS A 366 -0.60 17.62 -22.27
C HIS A 366 -1.25 17.09 -20.99
N LEU A 367 -0.86 17.65 -19.84
CA LEU A 367 -1.43 17.29 -18.54
C LEU A 367 -2.96 17.48 -18.52
N ALA A 368 -3.48 18.57 -19.09
CA ALA A 368 -4.91 18.84 -19.17
C ALA A 368 -5.70 17.80 -19.99
N ARG A 369 -5.04 17.04 -20.88
CA ARG A 369 -5.63 15.96 -21.69
C ARG A 369 -5.40 14.56 -21.11
N ALA A 370 -4.72 14.43 -19.97
CA ALA A 370 -4.50 13.13 -19.34
C ALA A 370 -5.78 12.66 -18.65
N ASP A 371 -6.38 11.58 -19.14
CA ASP A 371 -7.56 10.92 -18.55
C ASP A 371 -7.24 9.49 -18.13
N ALA A 372 -7.92 9.02 -17.08
CA ALA A 372 -7.67 7.72 -16.43
C ALA A 372 -8.02 6.52 -17.31
N ARG A 373 -7.07 5.60 -17.51
CA ARG A 373 -7.23 4.34 -18.28
C ARG A 373 -6.10 3.33 -17.96
N GLY A 374 -6.35 2.05 -18.24
CA GLY A 374 -5.30 1.01 -18.18
C GLY A 374 -4.82 0.65 -16.77
N GLY A 375 -3.74 -0.14 -16.73
CA GLY A 375 -3.06 -0.57 -15.49
C GLY A 375 -2.01 0.42 -14.99
N THR A 376 -1.24 0.01 -13.98
CA THR A 376 -0.30 0.87 -13.24
C THR A 376 1.13 0.33 -13.32
N GLU A 377 1.72 0.31 -14.52
CA GLU A 377 3.10 -0.16 -14.74
C GLU A 377 4.13 0.88 -14.30
N LEU A 378 4.38 0.95 -12.99
CA LEU A 378 5.17 2.01 -12.36
C LEU A 378 6.70 1.89 -12.57
N LEU A 379 7.21 0.67 -12.79
CA LEU A 379 8.66 0.42 -12.92
C LEU A 379 9.25 1.09 -14.17
N THR A 380 8.65 0.88 -15.33
CA THR A 380 9.10 1.43 -16.62
C THR A 380 9.26 2.96 -16.62
N PRO A 381 8.26 3.78 -16.22
CA PRO A 381 8.38 5.23 -16.17
C PRO A 381 9.35 5.72 -15.09
N LEU A 382 9.48 5.04 -13.94
CA LEU A 382 10.49 5.38 -12.92
C LEU A 382 11.92 5.21 -13.47
N THR A 383 12.21 4.05 -14.04
CA THR A 383 13.53 3.75 -14.64
C THR A 383 13.84 4.70 -15.81
N ALA A 384 12.87 4.97 -16.68
CA ALA A 384 13.03 5.95 -17.75
C ALA A 384 13.27 7.37 -17.22
N GLY A 385 12.54 7.79 -16.18
CA GLY A 385 12.68 9.11 -15.58
C GLY A 385 14.03 9.33 -14.89
N LEU A 386 14.52 8.34 -14.13
CA LEU A 386 15.83 8.41 -13.50
C LEU A 386 16.96 8.38 -14.54
N GLY A 387 16.82 7.60 -15.61
CA GLY A 387 17.75 7.60 -16.73
C GLY A 387 17.93 8.99 -17.37
N LEU A 388 16.85 9.77 -17.50
CA LEU A 388 16.92 11.15 -18.02
C LEU A 388 17.64 12.15 -17.08
N LEU A 389 17.81 11.80 -15.80
CA LEU A 389 18.52 12.62 -14.81
C LEU A 389 19.97 12.14 -14.56
N ALA A 390 20.36 10.96 -15.07
CA ALA A 390 21.65 10.35 -14.80
C ALA A 390 22.85 11.22 -15.23
N ASP A 391 22.74 11.89 -16.39
CA ASP A 391 23.80 12.73 -16.98
C ASP A 391 23.77 14.20 -16.51
N SER A 392 22.82 14.57 -15.65
CA SER A 392 22.66 15.95 -15.16
C SER A 392 23.81 16.38 -14.24
N THR A 393 24.60 17.38 -14.64
CA THR A 393 25.71 17.91 -13.84
C THR A 393 25.52 19.39 -13.52
N GLY A 394 25.98 19.82 -12.34
CA GLY A 394 25.85 21.21 -11.87
C GLY A 394 24.43 21.67 -11.52
N ARG A 395 23.44 20.78 -11.58
CA ARG A 395 22.01 21.06 -11.35
C ARG A 395 21.42 20.12 -10.31
N ASP A 396 20.40 20.61 -9.61
CA ASP A 396 19.60 19.83 -8.68
C ASP A 396 18.74 18.82 -9.44
N ARG A 397 19.01 17.52 -9.29
CA ARG A 397 18.23 16.43 -9.90
C ARG A 397 16.98 16.15 -9.06
N VAL A 398 15.80 16.29 -9.65
CA VAL A 398 14.52 16.08 -8.96
C VAL A 398 13.60 15.21 -9.82
N LEU A 399 13.06 14.14 -9.24
CA LEU A 399 11.95 13.38 -9.82
C LEU A 399 10.72 13.57 -8.94
N VAL A 400 9.58 13.89 -9.53
CA VAL A 400 8.28 13.99 -8.84
C VAL A 400 7.34 12.96 -9.45
N LEU A 401 6.86 12.03 -8.63
CA LEU A 401 5.87 11.02 -9.00
C LEU A 401 4.49 11.40 -8.43
N VAL A 402 3.45 11.39 -9.24
CA VAL A 402 2.04 11.63 -8.85
C VAL A 402 1.24 10.36 -9.14
N THR A 403 0.65 9.73 -8.12
CA THR A 403 -0.01 8.40 -8.17
C THR A 403 -0.88 8.17 -6.93
N ASP A 404 -1.70 7.12 -6.89
CA ASP A 404 -2.29 6.58 -5.64
C ASP A 404 -1.40 5.51 -4.96
N GLY A 405 -0.37 5.02 -5.65
CA GLY A 405 0.63 4.07 -5.16
C GLY A 405 0.14 2.61 -5.06
N GLN A 406 -1.00 2.27 -5.66
CA GLN A 406 -1.62 0.95 -5.47
C GLN A 406 -1.01 -0.15 -6.36
N VAL A 407 0.20 -0.59 -6.02
CA VAL A 407 0.95 -1.66 -6.71
C VAL A 407 1.33 -2.81 -5.77
N GLY A 408 1.40 -4.03 -6.32
CA GLY A 408 1.79 -5.24 -5.57
C GLY A 408 3.29 -5.55 -5.58
N ASN A 409 4.00 -5.18 -6.65
CA ASN A 409 5.41 -5.48 -6.91
C ASN A 409 6.39 -4.48 -6.27
N GLU A 410 6.08 -3.99 -5.07
CA GLU A 410 6.86 -2.94 -4.38
C GLU A 410 8.35 -3.29 -4.24
N ASP A 411 8.66 -4.53 -3.84
CA ASP A 411 10.05 -4.96 -3.63
C ASP A 411 10.81 -5.07 -4.97
N GLN A 412 10.16 -5.47 -6.07
CA GLN A 412 10.76 -5.42 -7.42
C GLN A 412 11.08 -3.98 -7.84
N ILE A 413 10.15 -3.05 -7.61
CA ILE A 413 10.36 -1.64 -7.94
C ILE A 413 11.52 -1.07 -7.11
N VAL A 414 11.57 -1.36 -5.80
CA VAL A 414 12.67 -0.92 -4.93
C VAL A 414 14.01 -1.51 -5.37
N HIS A 415 14.05 -2.79 -5.74
CA HIS A 415 15.26 -3.46 -6.25
C HIS A 415 15.85 -2.75 -7.47
N GLU A 416 15.04 -2.56 -8.52
CA GLU A 416 15.48 -2.00 -9.80
C GLU A 416 15.74 -0.49 -9.73
N VAL A 417 14.97 0.25 -8.92
CA VAL A 417 15.05 1.72 -8.83
C VAL A 417 16.19 2.20 -7.93
N THR A 418 16.48 1.51 -6.82
CA THR A 418 17.51 1.93 -5.85
C THR A 418 18.89 2.23 -6.48
N PRO A 419 19.48 1.39 -7.35
CA PRO A 419 20.77 1.70 -7.98
C PRO A 419 20.71 2.89 -8.95
N LEU A 420 19.53 3.24 -9.48
CA LEU A 420 19.34 4.33 -10.46
C LEU A 420 19.15 5.71 -9.79
N ILE A 421 18.77 5.76 -8.52
CA ILE A 421 18.50 7.01 -7.79
C ILE A 421 19.75 7.91 -7.74
N GLY A 422 20.90 7.36 -7.32
CA GLY A 422 22.14 8.12 -7.12
C GLY A 422 21.96 9.33 -6.20
N SER A 423 22.12 10.54 -6.77
CA SER A 423 21.91 11.84 -6.10
C SER A 423 20.56 12.50 -6.44
N THR A 424 19.68 11.82 -7.17
CA THR A 424 18.36 12.32 -7.55
C THR A 424 17.42 12.36 -6.35
N ARG A 425 16.75 13.48 -6.14
CA ARG A 425 15.73 13.62 -5.10
C ARG A 425 14.37 13.16 -5.62
N LEU A 426 13.90 12.02 -5.10
CA LEU A 426 12.59 11.44 -5.43
C LEU A 426 11.53 11.98 -4.48
N HIS A 427 10.55 12.69 -5.03
CA HIS A 427 9.36 13.16 -4.34
C HIS A 427 8.13 12.39 -4.82
N THR A 428 7.19 12.14 -3.94
CA THR A 428 5.93 11.45 -4.26
C THR A 428 4.74 12.31 -3.82
N ILE A 429 3.70 12.33 -4.64
CA ILE A 429 2.42 13.00 -4.38
C ILE A 429 1.35 11.91 -4.47
N GLY A 430 0.90 11.45 -3.31
CA GLY A 430 -0.10 10.39 -3.16
C GLY A 430 -1.52 10.94 -3.16
N ILE A 431 -2.37 10.52 -4.11
CA ILE A 431 -3.71 11.11 -4.29
C ILE A 431 -4.79 10.04 -4.14
N ASP A 432 -5.34 9.90 -2.93
CA ASP A 432 -6.48 9.03 -2.62
C ASP A 432 -6.98 9.29 -1.18
N ARG A 433 -8.16 8.76 -0.86
CA ARG A 433 -8.66 8.61 0.53
C ARG A 433 -8.03 7.43 1.27
N ALA A 434 -7.45 6.48 0.54
CA ALA A 434 -6.76 5.30 1.05
C ALA A 434 -5.44 5.04 0.29
N VAL A 435 -4.54 6.04 0.28
CA VAL A 435 -3.22 5.96 -0.42
C VAL A 435 -2.34 4.88 0.19
N ASN A 436 -1.56 4.17 -0.64
CA ASN A 436 -0.41 3.37 -0.18
C ASN A 436 0.73 4.28 0.30
N ALA A 437 0.53 4.92 1.45
CA ALA A 437 1.46 5.89 2.04
C ALA A 437 2.81 5.23 2.43
N GLY A 438 2.78 3.94 2.78
CA GLY A 438 3.99 3.17 3.10
C GLY A 438 4.96 3.09 1.94
N PHE A 439 4.48 2.68 0.76
CA PHE A 439 5.29 2.58 -0.46
C PHE A 439 5.73 3.94 -0.99
N LEU A 440 4.84 4.94 -1.03
CA LEU A 440 5.21 6.27 -1.52
C LEU A 440 6.20 6.98 -0.59
N GLY A 441 6.07 6.79 0.72
CA GLY A 441 7.04 7.25 1.72
C GLY A 441 8.39 6.54 1.60
N ARG A 442 8.39 5.23 1.31
CA ARG A 442 9.58 4.41 1.04
C ARG A 442 10.37 4.92 -0.17
N LEU A 443 9.71 5.10 -1.32
CA LEU A 443 10.32 5.67 -2.53
C LEU A 443 10.93 7.05 -2.26
N ALA A 444 10.19 7.93 -1.57
CA ALA A 444 10.68 9.25 -1.23
C ALA A 444 11.93 9.21 -0.32
N ALA A 445 11.95 8.31 0.67
CA ALA A 445 13.07 8.15 1.59
C ALA A 445 14.36 7.66 0.88
N LEU A 446 14.25 6.68 -0.03
CA LEU A 446 15.38 6.20 -0.84
C LEU A 446 16.03 7.35 -1.64
N GLY A 447 15.20 8.23 -2.21
CA GLY A 447 15.64 9.45 -2.90
C GLY A 447 16.07 10.61 -1.99
N ALA A 448 15.98 10.50 -0.65
CA ALA A 448 16.12 11.64 0.26
C ALA A 448 15.19 12.84 -0.07
N GLY A 449 14.06 12.58 -0.72
CA GLY A 449 12.99 13.54 -0.95
C GLY A 449 11.86 13.36 0.06
N ARG A 450 10.63 13.69 -0.36
CA ARG A 450 9.46 13.82 0.54
C ARG A 450 8.19 13.31 -0.15
N ALA A 451 7.32 12.68 0.63
CA ALA A 451 5.96 12.32 0.24
C ALA A 451 4.96 13.37 0.74
N GLU A 452 4.06 13.84 -0.12
CA GLU A 452 2.89 14.66 0.22
C GLU A 452 1.62 13.86 -0.11
N LEU A 453 0.56 13.97 0.70
CA LEU A 453 -0.67 13.18 0.54
C LEU A 453 -1.88 14.11 0.36
N VAL A 454 -2.67 13.87 -0.68
CA VAL A 454 -3.88 14.62 -1.05
C VAL A 454 -5.10 13.73 -0.81
N GLU A 455 -5.78 13.98 0.30
CA GLU A 455 -6.84 13.11 0.85
C GLU A 455 -8.27 13.52 0.38
N SER A 456 -8.45 14.77 -0.06
CA SER A 456 -9.70 15.29 -0.62
C SER A 456 -9.46 16.49 -1.55
N GLU A 457 -10.48 16.90 -2.31
CA GLU A 457 -10.41 18.08 -3.17
C GLU A 457 -10.30 19.38 -2.36
N ASP A 458 -10.99 19.52 -1.23
CA ASP A 458 -10.92 20.72 -0.36
C ASP A 458 -9.53 20.95 0.25
N ARG A 459 -8.74 19.88 0.36
CA ARG A 459 -7.37 19.89 0.89
C ARG A 459 -6.31 20.13 -0.19
N LEU A 460 -6.72 20.20 -1.46
CA LEU A 460 -5.82 20.30 -2.59
C LEU A 460 -4.98 21.58 -2.53
N ASP A 461 -5.59 22.73 -2.23
CA ASP A 461 -4.91 24.03 -2.24
C ASP A 461 -3.82 24.12 -1.15
N GLU A 462 -4.09 23.63 0.07
CA GLU A 462 -3.06 23.58 1.13
C GLU A 462 -1.92 22.61 0.76
N ALA A 463 -2.24 21.44 0.22
CA ALA A 463 -1.23 20.52 -0.30
C ALA A 463 -0.42 21.15 -1.45
N MET A 464 -1.05 21.96 -2.32
CA MET A 464 -0.37 22.69 -3.39
C MET A 464 0.61 23.75 -2.86
N GLU A 465 0.30 24.42 -1.75
CA GLU A 465 1.25 25.31 -1.09
C GLU A 465 2.45 24.53 -0.52
N HIS A 466 2.20 23.38 0.11
CA HIS A 466 3.26 22.53 0.67
C HIS A 466 4.20 22.02 -0.43
N ILE A 467 3.62 21.48 -1.50
CA ILE A 467 4.28 21.08 -2.76
C ILE A 467 5.16 22.23 -3.27
N HIS A 468 4.60 23.45 -3.38
CA HIS A 468 5.34 24.63 -3.85
C HIS A 468 6.53 24.99 -2.94
N ARG A 469 6.35 25.00 -1.61
CA ARG A 469 7.41 25.32 -0.64
C ARG A 469 8.52 24.25 -0.60
N ARG A 470 8.17 22.98 -0.75
CA ARG A 470 9.06 21.83 -0.46
C ARG A 470 9.77 21.28 -1.70
N ILE A 471 9.11 21.20 -2.87
CA ILE A 471 9.73 20.70 -4.10
C ILE A 471 10.81 21.68 -4.64
N GLY A 472 10.73 22.96 -4.26
CA GLY A 472 11.71 24.01 -4.59
C GLY A 472 13.16 23.78 -4.14
N ALA A 473 13.44 22.73 -3.34
CA ALA A 473 14.72 22.22 -2.81
C ALA A 473 14.89 22.39 -1.28
N PRO A 474 15.63 21.49 -0.61
CA PRO A 474 16.00 21.66 0.79
C PRO A 474 16.82 22.93 1.04
N LEU A 475 16.77 23.40 2.29
CA LEU A 475 17.53 24.53 2.83
C LEU A 475 18.98 24.14 3.17
N VAL A 476 19.14 22.92 3.70
CA VAL A 476 20.44 22.33 4.08
C VAL A 476 20.50 20.89 3.58
N THR A 477 21.63 20.50 3.01
CA THR A 477 21.91 19.15 2.48
C THR A 477 23.20 18.56 3.07
N GLY A 478 23.51 17.30 2.75
CA GLY A 478 24.75 16.66 3.22
C GLY A 478 24.82 16.54 4.74
N LEU A 479 23.70 16.25 5.39
CA LEU A 479 23.61 16.25 6.84
C LEU A 479 24.47 15.15 7.47
N SER A 480 25.11 15.47 8.60
CA SER A 480 25.82 14.52 9.44
C SER A 480 25.61 14.85 10.92
N ILE A 481 25.84 13.87 11.79
CA ILE A 481 25.63 13.99 13.24
C ILE A 481 26.87 13.48 13.95
N ALA A 482 27.38 14.27 14.89
CA ALA A 482 28.48 13.91 15.78
C ALA A 482 28.08 14.20 17.23
N GLY A 483 28.53 13.38 18.17
CA GLY A 483 28.36 13.63 19.61
C GLY A 483 29.58 14.32 20.22
N ASP A 484 29.34 15.14 21.24
CA ASP A 484 30.37 15.73 22.11
C ASP A 484 29.96 15.48 23.57
N GLY A 485 30.80 14.75 24.31
CA GLY A 485 30.43 14.09 25.57
C GLY A 485 29.48 12.88 25.43
N PHE A 486 28.80 12.76 24.28
CA PHE A 486 27.82 11.72 23.96
C PHE A 486 28.34 10.79 22.85
N THR A 487 28.11 9.48 22.92
CA THR A 487 28.65 8.50 21.93
C THR A 487 27.55 7.73 21.20
N PRO A 488 27.12 8.19 20.00
CA PRO A 488 26.23 7.42 19.11
C PRO A 488 26.91 6.13 18.61
N VAL A 489 26.18 5.01 18.61
CA VAL A 489 26.64 3.74 18.03
C VAL A 489 26.47 3.81 16.50
N GLU A 490 27.57 3.66 15.77
CA GLU A 490 27.57 3.67 14.30
C GLU A 490 26.64 2.59 13.70
N GLY A 491 26.13 2.85 12.49
CA GLY A 491 25.22 1.94 11.79
C GLY A 491 23.81 1.78 12.39
N THR A 492 23.55 2.29 13.60
CA THR A 492 22.22 2.17 14.25
C THR A 492 21.24 3.31 13.93
N ARG A 493 21.72 4.39 13.31
CA ARG A 493 20.94 5.60 13.02
C ARG A 493 19.79 5.32 12.04
N SER A 494 18.60 5.82 12.36
CA SER A 494 17.42 5.82 11.49
C SER A 494 16.83 7.24 11.35
N PRO A 495 16.55 7.74 10.13
CA PRO A 495 16.77 7.07 8.84
C PRO A 495 18.26 6.93 8.51
N GLN A 496 18.61 5.87 7.78
CA GLN A 496 20.00 5.57 7.43
C GLN A 496 20.57 6.63 6.47
N ARG A 497 19.82 6.97 5.42
CA ARG A 497 20.08 8.11 4.52
C ARG A 497 19.35 9.34 5.08
N LEU A 498 20.10 10.32 5.57
CA LEU A 498 19.51 11.54 6.15
C LEU A 498 18.87 12.42 5.06
N PRO A 499 17.61 12.87 5.24
CA PRO A 499 16.98 13.83 4.33
C PRO A 499 17.62 15.23 4.49
N GLY A 500 17.37 16.11 3.52
CA GLY A 500 17.68 17.54 3.71
C GLY A 500 16.74 18.22 4.71
N LEU A 501 17.15 19.38 5.24
CA LEU A 501 16.23 20.24 6.00
C LEU A 501 15.29 20.96 5.04
N TYR A 502 13.98 20.90 5.24
CA TYR A 502 12.97 21.58 4.42
C TYR A 502 12.23 22.64 5.22
N PRO A 503 11.71 23.72 4.58
CA PRO A 503 10.89 24.71 5.28
C PRO A 503 9.71 24.04 6.00
N GLY A 504 9.46 24.43 7.24
CA GLY A 504 8.33 23.93 8.04
C GLY A 504 8.42 22.47 8.50
N VAL A 505 9.46 21.71 8.14
CA VAL A 505 9.60 20.28 8.49
C VAL A 505 10.85 20.08 9.36
N PRO A 506 10.71 19.67 10.63
CA PRO A 506 11.85 19.33 11.47
C PRO A 506 12.51 18.03 10.97
N LEU A 507 13.83 17.97 11.07
CA LEU A 507 14.55 16.72 10.99
C LEU A 507 14.40 15.97 12.31
N VAL A 508 13.84 14.76 12.25
CA VAL A 508 13.84 13.81 13.36
C VAL A 508 14.79 12.67 13.01
N VAL A 509 15.78 12.43 13.87
CA VAL A 509 16.72 11.30 13.74
C VAL A 509 16.77 10.54 15.05
N THR A 510 16.81 9.21 14.94
CA THR A 510 16.94 8.30 16.08
C THR A 510 18.18 7.42 15.91
N GLY A 511 18.67 6.85 17.00
CA GLY A 511 19.78 5.90 16.97
C GLY A 511 20.05 5.31 18.34
N ARG A 512 21.09 4.48 18.44
CA ARG A 512 21.57 3.95 19.72
C ARG A 512 22.78 4.72 20.20
N TYR A 513 22.99 4.74 21.51
CA TYR A 513 24.20 5.29 22.14
C TYR A 513 24.77 4.31 23.17
N SER A 514 26.01 4.56 23.56
CA SER A 514 26.74 3.82 24.61
C SER A 514 27.44 4.79 25.55
N GLY A 515 27.55 4.43 26.83
CA GLY A 515 28.09 5.33 27.86
C GLY A 515 27.02 6.28 28.42
N PRO A 516 27.42 7.40 29.06
CA PRO A 516 26.49 8.26 29.80
C PRO A 516 25.46 8.95 28.88
N ALA A 517 24.26 9.17 29.41
CA ALA A 517 23.16 9.88 28.74
C ALA A 517 23.34 11.43 28.74
N GLU A 518 24.58 11.90 28.75
CA GLU A 518 24.96 13.31 28.93
C GLU A 518 25.72 13.86 27.72
N GLY A 519 25.89 15.19 27.67
CA GLY A 519 26.61 15.88 26.59
C GLY A 519 25.69 16.49 25.54
N SER A 520 26.13 16.51 24.28
CA SER A 520 25.40 17.14 23.19
C SER A 520 25.54 16.40 21.85
N LEU A 521 24.55 16.61 20.98
CA LEU A 521 24.57 16.19 19.58
C LEU A 521 24.73 17.41 18.69
N THR A 522 25.79 17.43 17.89
CA THR A 522 26.00 18.43 16.83
C THR A 522 25.50 17.87 15.51
N VAL A 523 24.59 18.59 14.84
CA VAL A 523 24.16 18.32 13.47
C VAL A 523 24.81 19.35 12.54
N THR A 524 25.53 18.87 11.53
CA THR A 524 26.18 19.71 10.51
C THR A 524 25.63 19.42 9.11
N GLY A 525 25.82 20.34 8.17
CA GLY A 525 25.46 20.19 6.77
C GLY A 525 25.90 21.38 5.93
N ARG A 526 25.39 21.49 4.71
CA ARG A 526 25.69 22.60 3.79
C ARG A 526 24.42 23.31 3.31
N THR A 527 24.40 24.64 3.42
CA THR A 527 23.31 25.50 2.94
C THR A 527 23.31 25.62 1.42
N ARG A 528 22.23 26.18 0.85
CA ARG A 528 22.12 26.42 -0.60
C ARG A 528 23.23 27.29 -1.20
N ASP A 529 23.80 28.21 -0.42
CA ASP A 529 24.94 29.09 -0.77
C ASP A 529 26.31 28.51 -0.38
N ASP A 530 26.41 27.18 -0.23
CA ASP A 530 27.64 26.43 0.07
C ASP A 530 28.32 26.78 1.42
N LYS A 531 27.64 27.49 2.32
CA LYS A 531 28.12 27.71 3.70
C LYS A 531 27.87 26.48 4.57
N ASP A 532 28.71 26.30 5.57
CA ASP A 532 28.54 25.23 6.54
C ASP A 532 27.43 25.59 7.54
N PHE A 533 26.43 24.72 7.65
CA PHE A 533 25.41 24.74 8.68
C PHE A 533 25.90 23.93 9.87
N ARG A 534 25.71 24.46 11.09
CA ARG A 534 25.96 23.75 12.35
C ARG A 534 24.91 24.15 13.37
N THR A 535 24.30 23.15 14.01
CA THR A 535 23.53 23.33 15.24
C THR A 535 23.98 22.32 16.29
N THR A 536 23.92 22.67 17.57
CA THR A 536 24.30 21.79 18.69
C THR A 536 23.15 21.76 19.68
N VAL A 537 22.73 20.57 20.06
CA VAL A 537 21.56 20.33 20.92
C VAL A 537 22.01 19.53 22.13
N ALA A 538 21.74 20.05 23.34
CA ALA A 538 22.04 19.34 24.58
C ALA A 538 21.17 18.08 24.70
N VAL A 539 21.78 16.98 25.14
CA VAL A 539 21.06 15.71 25.36
C VAL A 539 20.44 15.74 26.76
N HIS A 540 19.18 15.34 26.86
CA HIS A 540 18.46 15.22 28.12
C HIS A 540 17.93 13.80 28.34
N GLU A 541 18.27 13.20 29.47
CA GLU A 541 17.74 11.88 29.84
C GLU A 541 16.21 11.96 30.08
N ARG A 542 15.47 11.00 29.54
CA ARG A 542 14.01 10.86 29.69
C ARG A 542 13.62 9.38 29.74
N ALA A 543 12.73 9.03 30.67
CA ALA A 543 12.12 7.71 30.72
C ALA A 543 10.92 7.62 29.75
N GLU A 544 11.18 7.47 28.45
CA GLU A 544 10.13 7.27 27.43
C GLU A 544 10.43 6.07 26.51
N PRO A 545 10.02 4.84 26.92
CA PRO A 545 10.24 3.60 26.15
C PRO A 545 9.68 3.60 24.72
N ALA A 546 8.72 4.48 24.40
CA ALA A 546 8.20 4.64 23.05
C ALA A 546 9.29 5.06 22.04
N VAL A 547 10.26 5.87 22.45
CA VAL A 547 11.38 6.29 21.58
C VAL A 547 12.19 5.07 21.13
N THR A 548 12.47 4.12 22.04
CA THR A 548 13.16 2.86 21.72
C THR A 548 12.35 2.01 20.74
N LYS A 549 11.02 1.91 20.88
CA LYS A 549 10.18 1.16 19.94
C LYS A 549 10.06 1.85 18.56
N GLN A 550 9.96 3.18 18.53
CA GLN A 550 9.96 3.98 17.30
C GLN A 550 11.29 3.84 16.54
N TRP A 551 12.43 3.97 17.24
CA TRP A 551 13.75 3.73 16.66
C TRP A 551 13.86 2.31 16.10
N ALA A 552 13.43 1.29 16.86
CA ALA A 552 13.49 -0.10 16.41
C ALA A 552 12.67 -0.32 15.12
N ARG A 553 11.45 0.24 15.02
CA ARG A 553 10.65 0.17 13.77
C ARG A 553 11.31 0.95 12.63
N GLY A 554 11.89 2.12 12.88
CA GLY A 554 12.64 2.88 11.89
C GLY A 554 13.83 2.09 11.35
N ARG A 555 14.64 1.52 12.25
CA ARG A 555 15.80 0.70 11.90
C ARG A 555 15.43 -0.60 11.19
N LEU A 556 14.35 -1.26 11.59
CA LEU A 556 13.81 -2.42 10.88
C LEU A 556 13.41 -2.04 9.45
N ARG A 557 12.80 -0.87 9.22
CA ARG A 557 12.49 -0.40 7.87
C ARG A 557 13.73 -0.09 7.04
N ASP A 558 14.73 0.61 7.59
CA ASP A 558 15.99 0.84 6.87
C ASP A 558 16.65 -0.48 6.42
N LEU A 559 16.55 -1.54 7.24
CA LEU A 559 17.03 -2.89 6.90
C LEU A 559 16.12 -3.64 5.91
N GLU A 560 14.78 -3.57 6.07
CA GLU A 560 13.80 -4.14 5.13
C GLU A 560 13.91 -3.51 3.73
N ASP A 561 14.29 -2.23 3.66
CA ASP A 561 14.54 -1.48 2.43
C ASP A 561 15.85 -1.91 1.76
N ALA A 562 16.94 -2.08 2.52
CA ALA A 562 18.18 -2.63 2.00
C ALA A 562 18.05 -4.10 1.56
N TYR A 563 17.26 -4.90 2.28
CA TYR A 563 16.92 -6.28 1.89
C TYR A 563 16.14 -6.32 0.58
N ALA A 564 15.11 -5.49 0.41
CA ALA A 564 14.37 -5.38 -0.85
C ALA A 564 15.24 -4.83 -2.00
N ALA A 565 16.19 -3.96 -1.70
CA ALA A 565 17.21 -3.52 -2.66
C ALA A 565 18.20 -4.63 -3.07
N GLY A 566 18.16 -5.81 -2.43
CA GLY A 566 18.93 -7.01 -2.80
C GLY A 566 19.97 -7.48 -1.78
N ASP A 567 20.13 -6.80 -0.63
CA ASP A 567 21.04 -7.26 0.42
C ASP A 567 20.36 -8.29 1.34
N HIS A 568 20.26 -9.51 0.83
CA HIS A 568 19.67 -10.64 1.57
C HIS A 568 20.53 -11.12 2.75
N THR A 569 21.74 -10.58 2.96
CA THR A 569 22.55 -10.94 4.13
C THR A 569 22.02 -10.36 5.45
N LEU A 570 21.12 -9.37 5.36
CA LEU A 570 20.54 -8.66 6.49
C LEU A 570 19.39 -9.41 7.19
N GLU A 571 18.89 -10.53 6.64
CA GLU A 571 17.72 -11.25 7.15
C GLU A 571 17.84 -11.59 8.66
N GLN A 572 18.96 -12.22 9.07
CA GLN A 572 19.20 -12.54 10.47
C GLN A 572 19.28 -11.28 11.34
N GLN A 573 19.90 -10.19 10.86
CA GLN A 573 19.96 -8.92 11.59
C GLN A 573 18.57 -8.31 11.80
N ILE A 574 17.66 -8.46 10.84
CA ILE A 574 16.26 -8.01 10.93
C ILE A 574 15.51 -8.85 11.97
N VAL A 575 15.67 -10.18 11.96
CA VAL A 575 15.10 -11.09 12.97
C VAL A 575 15.62 -10.75 14.37
N ASP A 576 16.94 -10.66 14.55
CA ASP A 576 17.57 -10.36 15.85
C ASP A 576 17.13 -9.00 16.41
N THR A 577 17.04 -7.98 15.55
CA THR A 577 16.53 -6.64 15.92
C THR A 577 15.06 -6.70 16.31
N SER A 578 14.24 -7.42 15.56
CA SER A 578 12.81 -7.58 15.82
C SER A 578 12.55 -8.28 17.16
N LEU A 579 13.25 -9.40 17.42
CA LEU A 579 13.13 -10.17 18.65
C LEU A 579 13.68 -9.41 19.86
N ARG A 580 14.88 -8.82 19.76
CA ARG A 580 15.50 -8.04 20.86
C ARG A 580 14.61 -6.88 21.32
N PHE A 581 14.00 -6.16 20.38
CA PHE A 581 13.21 -4.97 20.71
C PHE A 581 11.69 -5.23 20.75
N GLY A 582 11.23 -6.46 20.52
CA GLY A 582 9.81 -6.83 20.57
C GLY A 582 8.95 -6.03 19.58
N VAL A 583 9.42 -5.86 18.35
CA VAL A 583 8.73 -5.11 17.28
C VAL A 583 8.53 -6.02 16.08
N LEU A 584 7.29 -6.23 15.65
CA LEU A 584 6.95 -7.03 14.47
C LEU A 584 7.65 -6.51 13.20
N CYS A 585 8.15 -7.42 12.37
CA CYS A 585 8.72 -7.16 11.06
C CYS A 585 8.27 -8.23 10.05
N ARG A 586 8.68 -8.13 8.78
CA ARG A 586 8.31 -9.14 7.75
C ARG A 586 8.81 -10.57 8.03
N PHE A 587 9.83 -10.75 8.89
CA PHE A 587 10.43 -12.05 9.24
C PHE A 587 10.02 -12.58 10.63
N THR A 588 9.17 -11.86 11.36
CA THR A 588 8.62 -12.31 12.65
C THR A 588 7.09 -12.30 12.62
N ALA A 589 6.49 -13.01 13.58
CA ALA A 589 5.05 -13.02 13.77
C ALA A 589 4.71 -13.19 15.26
N TYR A 590 3.62 -12.57 15.69
CA TYR A 590 3.04 -12.84 17.00
C TYR A 590 2.14 -14.07 16.92
N VAL A 591 2.30 -15.03 17.83
CA VAL A 591 1.43 -16.22 17.93
C VAL A 591 0.93 -16.42 19.36
N ALA A 592 -0.38 -16.62 19.52
CA ALA A 592 -1.03 -16.94 20.78
C ALA A 592 -1.78 -18.28 20.67
N VAL A 593 -1.64 -19.16 21.66
CA VAL A 593 -2.29 -20.48 21.70
C VAL A 593 -2.94 -20.69 23.08
N ASP A 594 -4.23 -20.97 23.13
CA ASP A 594 -4.87 -21.52 24.34
C ASP A 594 -4.68 -23.04 24.34
N ALA A 595 -3.95 -23.57 25.33
CA ALA A 595 -3.57 -24.98 25.37
C ALA A 595 -4.76 -25.97 25.46
N ARG A 596 -5.98 -25.47 25.69
CA ARG A 596 -7.21 -26.27 25.71
C ARG A 596 -7.58 -26.72 24.30
N VAL A 597 -7.69 -28.04 24.12
CA VAL A 597 -8.36 -28.63 22.95
C VAL A 597 -9.86 -28.36 23.10
N VAL A 598 -10.47 -27.80 22.05
CA VAL A 598 -11.90 -27.45 22.02
C VAL A 598 -12.60 -27.93 20.75
N ASN A 599 -11.86 -28.12 19.66
CA ASN A 599 -12.36 -28.74 18.43
C ASN A 599 -11.81 -30.18 18.32
N GLU A 600 -12.40 -31.11 19.08
CA GLU A 600 -11.99 -32.52 19.09
C GLU A 600 -12.18 -33.22 17.73
N GLY A 601 -13.07 -32.71 16.87
CA GLY A 601 -13.33 -33.25 15.54
C GLY A 601 -12.33 -32.80 14.47
N GLY A 602 -11.54 -31.75 14.72
CA GLY A 602 -10.54 -31.23 13.79
C GLY A 602 -11.08 -30.57 12.50
N GLU A 603 -12.38 -30.71 12.20
CA GLU A 603 -13.01 -30.03 11.06
C GLU A 603 -13.06 -28.52 11.31
N VAL A 604 -12.54 -27.74 10.36
CA VAL A 604 -12.50 -26.28 10.43
C VAL A 604 -12.91 -25.69 9.09
N ARG A 605 -13.91 -24.81 9.11
CA ARG A 605 -14.29 -23.98 7.97
C ARG A 605 -13.37 -22.76 7.91
N ARG A 606 -12.75 -22.52 6.77
CA ARG A 606 -11.96 -21.30 6.51
C ARG A 606 -12.82 -20.22 5.87
N VAL A 607 -12.66 -18.97 6.33
CA VAL A 607 -13.30 -17.79 5.75
C VAL A 607 -12.34 -16.59 5.77
N THR A 608 -12.03 -16.07 4.59
CA THR A 608 -11.36 -14.76 4.47
C THR A 608 -12.38 -13.64 4.64
N GLN A 609 -12.17 -12.78 5.63
CA GLN A 609 -12.98 -11.59 5.87
C GLN A 609 -12.83 -10.62 4.68
N PRO A 610 -13.92 -10.25 3.98
CA PRO A 610 -13.86 -9.22 2.96
C PRO A 610 -13.72 -7.82 3.57
N VAL A 611 -13.05 -6.92 2.86
CA VAL A 611 -12.86 -5.51 3.23
C VAL A 611 -13.82 -4.59 2.48
N GLU A 612 -14.00 -3.36 2.96
CA GLU A 612 -14.76 -2.33 2.24
C GLU A 612 -14.09 -1.94 0.92
N MET A 613 -14.87 -1.44 -0.04
CA MET A 613 -14.30 -0.73 -1.19
C MET A 613 -13.86 0.66 -0.76
N PRO A 614 -12.65 1.15 -1.12
CA PRO A 614 -12.22 2.48 -0.75
C PRO A 614 -13.13 3.59 -1.29
N SER A 615 -13.35 4.61 -0.47
CA SER A 615 -14.31 5.67 -0.71
C SER A 615 -14.02 6.45 -2.00
N GLY A 616 -14.99 6.49 -2.91
CA GLY A 616 -14.87 7.21 -4.19
C GLY A 616 -14.15 6.43 -5.30
N TRP A 617 -13.85 5.15 -5.09
CA TRP A 617 -13.54 4.23 -6.18
C TRP A 617 -14.83 3.77 -6.87
N GLU A 618 -14.80 3.64 -8.19
CA GLU A 618 -15.88 2.97 -8.91
C GLU A 618 -15.81 1.46 -8.62
N PRO A 619 -16.95 0.77 -8.44
CA PRO A 619 -16.95 -0.67 -8.27
C PRO A 619 -16.31 -1.33 -9.50
N PRO A 620 -15.46 -2.37 -9.34
CA PRO A 620 -15.06 -3.17 -10.48
C PRO A 620 -16.33 -3.72 -11.10
N MET A 621 -16.57 -3.35 -12.37
CA MET A 621 -17.69 -3.91 -13.13
C MET A 621 -17.59 -5.43 -13.03
N PRO A 622 -18.65 -6.14 -12.61
CA PRO A 622 -18.67 -7.59 -12.71
C PRO A 622 -18.29 -7.97 -14.13
N PRO A 623 -17.55 -9.06 -14.37
CA PRO A 623 -17.33 -9.54 -15.73
C PRO A 623 -18.70 -9.75 -16.36
N MET A 624 -19.07 -8.83 -17.25
CA MET A 624 -20.36 -8.86 -17.93
C MET A 624 -20.42 -10.20 -18.66
N ALA A 625 -21.36 -11.05 -18.29
CA ALA A 625 -21.60 -12.31 -18.98
C ALA A 625 -22.04 -11.97 -20.42
N VAL A 626 -21.07 -11.95 -21.33
CA VAL A 626 -21.25 -11.59 -22.75
C VAL A 626 -22.29 -12.48 -23.44
N GLY A 627 -22.63 -13.63 -22.84
CA GLY A 627 -23.69 -14.53 -23.30
C GLY A 627 -25.15 -14.05 -23.12
N MET A 628 -25.48 -13.08 -22.24
CA MET A 628 -26.89 -12.74 -21.98
C MET A 628 -27.50 -11.58 -22.79
N THR A 629 -26.70 -10.80 -23.52
CA THR A 629 -27.25 -9.73 -24.41
C THR A 629 -27.58 -10.21 -25.82
N LEU A 630 -27.16 -11.42 -26.22
CA LEU A 630 -27.49 -12.02 -27.53
C LEU A 630 -28.72 -12.97 -27.50
N ALA A 631 -29.12 -13.46 -26.32
CA ALA A 631 -30.27 -14.37 -26.17
C ALA A 631 -31.64 -13.69 -26.38
N ALA A 632 -31.72 -12.35 -26.32
CA ALA A 632 -32.96 -11.60 -26.54
C ALA A 632 -33.28 -11.32 -28.03
N ALA A 633 -32.39 -11.71 -28.96
CA ALA A 633 -32.50 -11.38 -30.38
C ALA A 633 -32.95 -12.56 -31.29
N ALA A 634 -33.29 -13.71 -30.72
CA ALA A 634 -33.65 -14.93 -31.47
C ALA A 634 -34.94 -15.59 -30.95
N SER A 635 -36.09 -14.94 -31.20
CA SER A 635 -37.41 -15.59 -31.14
C SER A 635 -38.02 -15.65 -32.55
N PRO A 636 -38.31 -16.83 -33.12
CA PRO A 636 -38.79 -16.95 -34.48
C PRO A 636 -40.31 -16.74 -34.56
N PHE A 637 -40.74 -15.57 -35.06
CA PHE A 637 -42.11 -15.36 -35.54
C PHE A 637 -42.11 -15.11 -37.05
N PRO A 638 -42.92 -15.82 -37.85
CA PRO A 638 -42.90 -15.70 -39.30
C PRO A 638 -43.80 -14.58 -39.85
N GLY A 639 -43.23 -13.77 -40.76
CA GLY A 639 -43.93 -13.25 -41.95
C GLY A 639 -45.00 -12.15 -41.79
N GLY A 640 -44.62 -10.90 -42.07
CA GLY A 640 -45.53 -9.78 -42.36
C GLY A 640 -44.85 -8.76 -43.27
N ALA A 641 -45.54 -8.27 -44.31
CA ALA A 641 -44.91 -7.63 -45.47
C ALA A 641 -44.41 -6.18 -45.30
N ALA A 642 -43.43 -5.85 -46.16
CA ALA A 642 -42.85 -4.57 -46.60
C ALA A 642 -43.83 -3.34 -46.68
N PRO A 643 -43.35 -2.06 -46.77
CA PRO A 643 -42.08 -1.67 -47.43
C PRO A 643 -41.25 -0.52 -46.81
N ALA A 644 -40.07 -0.33 -47.41
CA ALA A 644 -39.12 0.72 -47.07
C ALA A 644 -39.55 2.13 -47.53
N ARG A 645 -39.19 3.16 -46.75
CA ARG A 645 -38.53 4.37 -47.27
C ARG A 645 -37.87 5.21 -46.17
N SER A 646 -36.82 5.90 -46.57
CA SER A 646 -36.01 6.80 -45.75
C SER A 646 -36.71 8.14 -45.45
N ARG A 647 -36.49 8.68 -44.24
CA ARG A 647 -35.93 10.03 -43.95
C ARG A 647 -36.34 10.55 -42.55
N ILE A 648 -35.35 11.07 -41.83
CA ILE A 648 -35.36 12.31 -41.04
C ILE A 648 -36.61 12.60 -40.18
N PHE A 649 -36.45 12.54 -38.86
CA PHE A 649 -37.32 13.18 -37.85
C PHE A 649 -36.43 13.94 -36.83
N PRO A 650 -36.96 14.88 -36.03
CA PRO A 650 -36.37 16.21 -35.82
C PRO A 650 -35.85 16.39 -34.37
N PRO A 651 -35.30 17.57 -34.01
CA PRO A 651 -35.05 17.88 -32.59
C PRO A 651 -36.35 17.89 -31.79
N THR A 652 -36.34 17.21 -30.64
CA THR A 652 -37.41 17.26 -29.63
C THR A 652 -37.33 18.55 -28.79
N PRO A 653 -38.47 19.03 -28.25
CA PRO A 653 -38.57 20.36 -27.64
C PRO A 653 -38.00 20.42 -26.20
N PRO A 654 -37.67 21.62 -25.69
CA PRO A 654 -37.18 21.80 -24.32
C PRO A 654 -38.27 21.54 -23.27
N ALA A 655 -37.87 20.92 -22.16
CA ALA A 655 -38.72 20.70 -20.98
C ALA A 655 -38.94 22.01 -20.18
N PRO A 656 -40.05 22.15 -19.44
CA PRO A 656 -40.39 23.37 -18.72
C PRO A 656 -39.50 23.61 -17.49
N GLY A 657 -39.17 24.88 -17.22
CA GLY A 657 -38.29 25.28 -16.13
C GLY A 657 -38.91 25.20 -14.74
N ALA A 658 -38.13 24.68 -13.78
CA ALA A 658 -38.38 24.79 -12.34
C ALA A 658 -37.63 26.01 -11.74
N PRO A 659 -38.08 26.57 -10.61
CA PRO A 659 -37.63 27.89 -10.14
C PRO A 659 -36.22 27.89 -9.52
N ALA A 660 -35.57 29.06 -9.57
CA ALA A 660 -34.20 29.26 -9.09
C ALA A 660 -34.08 29.24 -7.55
N PRO A 661 -32.96 28.71 -6.99
CA PRO A 661 -32.64 28.85 -5.57
C PRO A 661 -32.25 30.30 -5.24
N GLY A 662 -32.79 30.84 -4.15
CA GLY A 662 -32.50 32.19 -3.69
C GLY A 662 -31.13 32.32 -3.01
N ALA A 663 -30.48 33.47 -3.18
CA ALA A 663 -29.21 33.77 -2.52
C ALA A 663 -29.36 33.96 -0.99
N PRO A 664 -28.42 33.47 -0.16
CA PRO A 664 -28.45 33.71 1.27
C PRO A 664 -28.10 35.18 1.58
N ARG A 665 -29.06 35.92 2.13
CA ARG A 665 -28.79 37.20 2.80
C ARG A 665 -28.44 36.93 4.26
N PHE A 666 -27.18 37.15 4.63
CA PHE A 666 -26.83 37.39 6.03
C PHE A 666 -26.82 38.90 6.28
N ALA A 667 -27.73 39.36 7.15
CA ALA A 667 -27.65 40.65 7.80
C ALA A 667 -27.26 40.43 9.27
N PRO A 668 -26.44 41.30 9.88
CA PRO A 668 -26.04 41.14 11.28
C PRO A 668 -27.21 41.38 12.23
N ALA A 669 -27.26 40.64 13.33
CA ALA A 669 -28.24 40.87 14.38
C ALA A 669 -27.82 42.06 15.27
N GLU A 670 -28.65 43.10 15.34
CA GLU A 670 -28.48 44.19 16.30
C GLU A 670 -28.84 43.74 17.72
N ALA A 671 -27.92 43.94 18.67
CA ALA A 671 -28.20 43.75 20.09
C ALA A 671 -28.77 45.05 20.70
N HIS A 672 -30.06 45.06 21.04
CA HIS A 672 -30.68 46.20 21.72
C HIS A 672 -30.34 46.24 23.21
N LYS A 673 -29.92 47.43 23.67
CA LYS A 673 -29.50 47.73 25.05
C LYS A 673 -30.65 47.78 26.06
N THR A 674 -30.42 47.23 27.25
CA THR A 674 -30.77 47.82 28.56
C THR A 674 -29.71 47.35 29.58
N GLY A 675 -29.19 48.13 30.53
CA GLY A 675 -29.19 49.58 30.75
C GLY A 675 -28.53 49.93 32.10
N GLN A 676 -27.72 51.01 32.17
CA GLN A 676 -27.10 51.59 33.39
C GLN A 676 -25.96 50.72 34.02
N TYR A 677 -24.89 51.25 34.65
CA TYR A 677 -24.61 52.53 35.31
C TYR A 677 -23.10 52.92 35.13
N PHE A 678 -22.74 54.21 35.21
CA PHE A 678 -21.36 54.78 35.20
C PHE A 678 -20.77 54.82 36.65
N PRO A 679 -19.48 55.17 36.97
CA PRO A 679 -18.58 56.07 36.24
C PRO A 679 -17.05 55.77 36.18
N GLU A 680 -16.44 56.58 35.30
CA GLU A 680 -15.08 57.15 35.22
C GLU A 680 -13.96 56.86 36.25
N THR A 681 -12.73 56.78 35.71
CA THR A 681 -11.43 57.44 36.08
C THR A 681 -10.26 56.45 35.91
N ALA A 682 -9.01 56.80 35.62
CA ALA A 682 -8.30 57.94 35.01
C ALA A 682 -6.78 57.60 35.11
N SER A 683 -5.95 58.06 34.16
CA SER A 683 -4.46 58.02 34.17
C SER A 683 -3.81 56.60 34.18
N ALA A 684 -2.86 56.24 33.31
CA ALA A 684 -1.61 56.89 32.89
C ALA A 684 -0.52 56.93 33.98
N MET A 685 0.53 56.12 33.82
CA MET A 685 1.92 56.48 34.12
C MET A 685 2.90 55.46 33.50
N ASP A 686 3.97 55.98 32.88
CA ASP A 686 5.16 55.25 32.45
C ASP A 686 5.95 54.69 33.65
N LEU A 687 6.94 53.82 33.38
CA LEU A 687 8.30 53.99 33.90
C LEU A 687 9.32 53.06 33.22
N ASP A 688 10.45 53.63 32.81
CA ASP A 688 11.69 52.94 32.40
C ASP A 688 12.33 52.12 33.54
N ALA A 689 13.13 51.10 33.20
CA ALA A 689 14.59 51.10 33.45
C ALA A 689 15.29 49.73 33.25
N ALA A 690 16.20 49.69 32.26
CA ALA A 690 17.62 49.28 32.31
C ALA A 690 18.12 47.94 32.97
N PRO A 691 19.29 47.40 32.53
CA PRO A 691 19.68 45.99 32.74
C PRO A 691 20.78 45.75 33.79
N ILE A 692 21.11 44.48 34.05
CA ILE A 692 22.21 44.03 34.94
C ILE A 692 23.06 42.96 34.24
N GLU A 693 24.39 43.19 34.17
CA GLU A 693 25.42 42.16 33.93
C GLU A 693 26.30 41.96 35.22
N PRO A 694 27.49 41.32 35.21
CA PRO A 694 27.63 39.92 35.63
C PRO A 694 28.62 39.73 36.79
N SER A 695 28.84 38.49 37.23
CA SER A 695 29.95 38.15 38.16
C SER A 695 30.54 36.75 37.95
N GLY A 696 31.88 36.67 37.90
CA GLY A 696 32.67 35.46 38.19
C GLY A 696 33.13 35.44 39.66
N PRO A 697 34.23 34.74 40.07
CA PRO A 697 35.37 34.28 39.24
C PRO A 697 36.05 32.92 39.61
N ALA A 698 37.12 32.58 38.88
CA ALA A 698 38.30 31.73 39.24
C ALA A 698 38.13 30.21 39.52
N GLY A 699 39.11 29.33 39.25
CA GLY A 699 40.42 29.49 38.58
C GLY A 699 41.39 28.30 38.79
N GLY A 700 42.38 28.12 37.89
CA GLY A 700 43.46 27.10 37.95
C GLY A 700 43.12 25.73 37.31
N GLY A 701 44.05 24.93 36.78
CA GLY A 701 45.51 25.08 36.58
C GLY A 701 46.15 23.71 36.27
N VAL A 702 46.82 23.56 35.12
CA VAL A 702 47.40 22.27 34.61
C VAL A 702 48.78 21.97 35.25
N PRO A 703 49.28 20.72 35.31
CA PRO A 703 50.26 20.28 34.29
C PRO A 703 50.24 18.78 33.86
N LEU A 704 50.99 18.52 32.79
CA LEU A 704 51.16 17.31 31.95
C LEU A 704 51.63 16.01 32.64
N ALA A 705 51.34 14.85 32.00
CA ALA A 705 52.30 13.76 31.77
C ALA A 705 51.88 12.77 30.62
N SER A 706 52.86 12.22 29.90
CA SER A 706 52.75 11.12 28.88
C SER A 706 54.10 10.35 28.84
N PRO A 707 54.27 9.23 28.08
CA PRO A 707 53.47 8.00 27.87
C PRO A 707 54.23 6.82 28.55
N PRO A 708 54.71 5.68 27.96
CA PRO A 708 54.27 4.72 26.91
C PRO A 708 54.32 3.24 27.47
N PRO A 709 54.71 2.13 26.75
CA PRO A 709 54.47 1.64 25.37
C PRO A 709 53.90 0.19 25.21
N ALA A 710 53.35 -0.10 24.02
CA ALA A 710 53.52 -1.32 23.17
C ALA A 710 52.95 -2.75 23.50
N ALA A 711 52.35 -3.35 22.44
CA ALA A 711 52.70 -4.65 21.79
C ALA A 711 51.61 -5.75 21.68
N GLY A 712 51.51 -6.35 20.48
CA GLY A 712 50.81 -7.62 20.16
C GLY A 712 49.30 -7.48 19.84
N GLY A 713 48.73 -7.95 18.72
CA GLY A 713 49.29 -8.63 17.56
C GLY A 713 49.24 -10.16 17.62
N ILE A 714 48.18 -10.77 17.07
CA ILE A 714 48.13 -12.14 16.46
C ILE A 714 46.77 -12.32 15.75
N ALA A 715 46.78 -13.09 14.65
CA ALA A 715 45.63 -13.40 13.79
C ALA A 715 45.12 -14.86 14.03
N PRO A 716 44.04 -15.33 13.38
CA PRO A 716 43.24 -16.47 13.88
C PRO A 716 43.74 -17.85 13.42
N PRO A 717 43.22 -18.94 14.03
CA PRO A 717 43.22 -20.27 13.43
C PRO A 717 41.88 -20.62 12.79
N ALA A 718 41.93 -21.16 11.56
CA ALA A 718 40.84 -21.95 10.97
C ALA A 718 40.97 -23.42 11.41
N GLY A 719 39.91 -24.22 11.26
CA GLY A 719 40.05 -25.68 11.29
C GLY A 719 38.81 -26.50 11.65
N SER A 720 38.00 -26.86 10.65
CA SER A 720 37.13 -28.05 10.72
C SER A 720 37.94 -29.33 10.48
N PRO A 721 37.52 -30.47 11.03
CA PRO A 721 37.12 -31.61 10.19
C PRO A 721 35.80 -32.25 10.71
N ALA A 722 34.83 -32.69 9.89
CA ALA A 722 34.86 -33.81 8.93
C ALA A 722 35.26 -35.17 9.57
N SER A 723 34.61 -36.31 9.35
CA SER A 723 33.34 -36.67 8.67
C SER A 723 33.05 -38.18 8.89
N TYR A 724 31.80 -38.65 8.71
CA TYR A 724 31.36 -39.97 8.16
C TYR A 724 29.84 -40.15 8.49
N VAL A 725 28.85 -40.11 7.58
CA VAL A 725 28.54 -40.82 6.31
C VAL A 725 27.74 -42.13 6.50
N SER A 726 26.43 -42.07 6.16
CA SER A 726 25.72 -42.94 5.19
C SER A 726 24.25 -42.49 5.09
N ARG A 727 23.78 -41.79 4.04
CA ARG A 727 23.43 -42.23 2.67
C ARG A 727 22.23 -43.20 2.56
N ILE A 728 21.15 -42.71 1.94
CA ILE A 728 20.47 -43.14 0.68
C ILE A 728 19.46 -41.99 0.38
N GLY A 729 19.20 -41.49 -0.83
CA GLY A 729 19.74 -41.77 -2.18
C GLY A 729 19.83 -40.48 -3.04
N GLY A 730 20.36 -40.58 -4.27
CA GLY A 730 20.86 -39.44 -5.05
C GLY A 730 19.95 -38.88 -6.17
N PRO A 731 20.43 -37.85 -6.91
CA PRO A 731 19.60 -36.91 -7.68
C PRO A 731 19.69 -37.07 -9.22
N VAL A 732 18.88 -36.29 -9.94
CA VAL A 732 19.00 -36.06 -11.41
C VAL A 732 19.50 -34.64 -11.69
N ARG A 733 20.35 -34.50 -12.72
CA ARG A 733 21.03 -33.25 -13.13
C ARG A 733 20.12 -32.31 -13.94
N GLY A 734 20.38 -31.01 -13.85
CA GLY A 734 19.74 -30.00 -14.70
C GLY A 734 20.56 -29.57 -15.93
N PHE A 735 19.98 -28.65 -16.69
CA PHE A 735 20.60 -27.74 -17.65
C PHE A 735 20.10 -26.32 -17.28
N GLY A 736 20.80 -25.20 -17.46
CA GLY A 736 21.97 -24.96 -18.30
C GLY A 736 21.65 -23.82 -19.28
N ARG A 737 22.16 -22.61 -19.03
CA ARG A 737 21.90 -21.39 -19.83
C ARG A 737 22.00 -21.65 -21.34
N ALA A 738 20.98 -21.23 -22.09
CA ALA A 738 21.07 -21.03 -23.54
C ALA A 738 20.90 -19.53 -23.89
N ARG A 739 21.42 -19.13 -25.04
CA ARG A 739 21.71 -17.75 -25.45
C ARG A 739 20.72 -17.27 -26.50
N GLN A 740 20.50 -15.95 -26.57
CA GLN A 740 19.64 -15.28 -27.56
C GLN A 740 19.73 -15.87 -28.98
N THR A 741 18.55 -16.08 -29.58
CA THR A 741 18.34 -15.88 -31.03
C THR A 741 17.06 -15.07 -31.20
N ARG A 742 17.16 -13.93 -31.88
CA ARG A 742 16.00 -13.30 -32.52
C ARG A 742 15.59 -14.20 -33.68
N ASP A 743 14.32 -14.57 -33.74
CA ASP A 743 13.56 -14.41 -34.97
C ASP A 743 12.08 -14.19 -34.62
N SER A 744 11.44 -13.35 -35.41
CA SER A 744 10.02 -13.02 -35.29
C SER A 744 9.18 -13.96 -36.16
N ASP A 745 7.97 -14.27 -35.69
CA ASP A 745 6.89 -14.95 -36.42
C ASP A 745 7.02 -16.49 -36.54
N ALA A 746 6.53 -17.20 -35.52
CA ALA A 746 6.21 -18.63 -35.58
C ALA A 746 5.16 -19.00 -34.52
N GLY A 747 4.08 -19.68 -34.94
CA GLY A 747 3.07 -20.24 -34.04
C GLY A 747 3.55 -21.49 -33.29
N ILE A 748 2.65 -22.08 -32.47
CA ILE A 748 2.92 -23.27 -31.65
C ILE A 748 3.52 -24.41 -32.51
N PRO A 749 4.67 -25.00 -32.13
CA PRO A 749 5.24 -26.15 -32.82
C PRO A 749 4.25 -27.32 -32.96
N LEU A 750 4.28 -27.99 -34.13
CA LEU A 750 3.43 -29.17 -34.40
C LEU A 750 3.62 -30.32 -33.39
N ALA A 751 4.78 -30.40 -32.73
CA ALA A 751 5.01 -31.35 -31.64
C ALA A 751 4.10 -31.06 -30.44
N ASP A 752 4.14 -29.84 -29.92
CA ASP A 752 3.37 -29.40 -28.75
C ASP A 752 1.86 -29.53 -28.99
N ALA A 753 1.39 -29.25 -30.22
CA ALA A 753 -0.01 -29.45 -30.61
C ALA A 753 -0.44 -30.93 -30.59
N ARG A 754 0.47 -31.87 -30.85
CA ARG A 754 0.22 -33.32 -30.80
C ARG A 754 0.28 -33.88 -29.38
N ASP A 755 1.17 -33.36 -28.55
CA ASP A 755 1.21 -33.68 -27.13
C ASP A 755 -0.08 -33.22 -26.44
N LEU A 756 -0.56 -32.01 -26.74
CA LEU A 756 -1.87 -31.52 -26.28
C LEU A 756 -3.04 -32.40 -26.77
N ALA A 757 -3.07 -32.79 -28.04
CA ALA A 757 -4.11 -33.71 -28.54
C ALA A 757 -4.08 -35.08 -27.83
N THR A 758 -2.88 -35.58 -27.50
CA THR A 758 -2.71 -36.84 -26.75
C THR A 758 -3.26 -36.74 -25.33
N ILE A 759 -3.03 -35.60 -24.65
CA ILE A 759 -3.55 -35.32 -23.30
C ILE A 759 -5.09 -35.24 -23.32
N GLU A 760 -5.69 -34.49 -24.25
CA GLU A 760 -7.14 -34.38 -24.35
C GLU A 760 -7.82 -35.70 -24.74
N ALA A 761 -7.19 -36.51 -25.61
CA ALA A 761 -7.66 -37.85 -25.91
C ALA A 761 -7.66 -38.77 -24.67
N GLY A 762 -6.71 -38.58 -23.74
CA GLY A 762 -6.72 -39.22 -22.42
C GLY A 762 -7.89 -38.75 -21.57
N ARG A 763 -8.03 -37.43 -21.39
CA ARG A 763 -9.08 -36.80 -20.57
C ARG A 763 -10.50 -37.22 -20.99
N LEU A 764 -10.77 -37.36 -22.29
CA LEU A 764 -12.05 -37.85 -22.79
C LEU A 764 -12.26 -39.36 -22.59
N ARG A 765 -11.20 -40.19 -22.58
CA ARG A 765 -11.33 -41.62 -22.27
C ARG A 765 -11.65 -41.83 -20.79
N ASP A 766 -10.97 -41.10 -19.90
CA ASP A 766 -11.18 -41.18 -18.46
C ASP A 766 -12.56 -40.63 -18.01
N ALA A 767 -13.20 -39.84 -18.86
CA ALA A 767 -14.53 -39.26 -18.63
C ALA A 767 -15.67 -39.97 -19.40
N ALA A 768 -15.43 -41.14 -20.02
CA ALA A 768 -16.41 -41.79 -20.89
C ALA A 768 -17.74 -42.15 -20.18
N ASP A 769 -17.68 -42.56 -18.91
CA ASP A 769 -18.84 -42.98 -18.10
C ASP A 769 -19.53 -41.80 -17.37
N ARG A 770 -19.21 -40.55 -17.71
CA ARG A 770 -19.81 -39.37 -17.07
C ARG A 770 -21.24 -39.07 -17.57
N PRO A 771 -22.08 -38.39 -16.77
CA PRO A 771 -23.40 -37.96 -17.19
C PRO A 771 -23.37 -37.11 -18.47
N ASP A 772 -24.43 -37.20 -19.27
CA ASP A 772 -24.60 -36.49 -20.54
C ASP A 772 -24.38 -34.97 -20.50
N TYR A 773 -24.61 -34.31 -19.36
CA TYR A 773 -24.34 -32.87 -19.24
C TYR A 773 -22.83 -32.61 -19.09
N GLU A 774 -22.11 -33.32 -18.20
CA GLU A 774 -20.64 -33.22 -18.07
C GLU A 774 -19.94 -33.58 -19.38
N ARG A 775 -20.46 -34.57 -20.13
CA ARG A 775 -19.93 -34.93 -21.45
C ARG A 775 -20.17 -33.85 -22.51
N ARG A 776 -21.21 -33.02 -22.40
CA ARG A 776 -21.38 -31.84 -23.27
C ARG A 776 -20.41 -30.73 -22.88
N ASP A 777 -20.33 -30.39 -21.60
CA ASP A 777 -19.44 -29.34 -21.08
C ASP A 777 -17.96 -29.61 -21.46
N LEU A 778 -17.52 -30.87 -21.36
CA LEU A 778 -16.15 -31.28 -21.76
C LEU A 778 -15.89 -31.16 -23.27
N LEU A 779 -16.90 -31.36 -24.12
CA LEU A 779 -16.76 -31.15 -25.57
C LEU A 779 -16.82 -29.66 -25.95
N GLU A 780 -17.58 -28.84 -25.24
CA GLU A 780 -17.59 -27.38 -25.44
C GLU A 780 -16.27 -26.72 -24.99
N ASP A 781 -15.70 -27.17 -23.86
CA ASP A 781 -14.35 -26.81 -23.40
C ASP A 781 -13.28 -27.21 -24.44
N LEU A 782 -13.36 -28.44 -24.98
CA LEU A 782 -12.48 -28.91 -26.04
C LEU A 782 -12.60 -28.06 -27.33
N VAL A 783 -13.82 -27.76 -27.79
CA VAL A 783 -14.06 -26.89 -28.96
C VAL A 783 -13.43 -25.53 -28.75
N SER A 784 -13.60 -24.94 -27.57
CA SER A 784 -13.07 -23.63 -27.22
C SER A 784 -11.54 -23.63 -27.30
N ARG A 785 -10.89 -24.62 -26.70
CA ARG A 785 -9.42 -24.75 -26.66
C ARG A 785 -8.82 -25.10 -28.03
N LEU A 786 -9.43 -25.99 -28.81
CA LEU A 786 -9.02 -26.27 -30.19
C LEU A 786 -9.20 -25.05 -31.10
N THR A 787 -10.28 -24.28 -30.95
CA THR A 787 -10.51 -23.07 -31.76
C THR A 787 -9.43 -22.02 -31.52
N VAL A 788 -9.09 -21.74 -30.26
CA VAL A 788 -8.00 -20.80 -29.91
C VAL A 788 -6.66 -21.29 -30.47
N LEU A 789 -6.35 -22.58 -30.35
CA LEU A 789 -5.11 -23.16 -30.84
C LEU A 789 -5.01 -23.10 -32.38
N LEU A 790 -6.12 -23.31 -33.09
CA LEU A 790 -6.16 -23.33 -34.57
C LEU A 790 -6.19 -21.94 -35.21
N VAL A 791 -6.55 -20.87 -34.48
CA VAL A 791 -6.49 -19.47 -34.97
C VAL A 791 -5.06 -19.02 -35.28
N SER A 792 -4.06 -19.55 -34.56
CA SER A 792 -2.65 -19.17 -34.71
C SER A 792 -1.83 -20.13 -35.57
N LEU A 793 -2.46 -21.14 -36.19
CA LEU A 793 -1.79 -22.23 -36.90
C LEU A 793 -2.31 -22.40 -38.33
N ASN A 794 -1.47 -22.06 -39.31
CA ASN A 794 -1.74 -22.26 -40.74
C ASN A 794 -0.87 -23.41 -41.28
N GLY A 795 -1.53 -24.45 -41.79
CA GLY A 795 -0.91 -25.69 -42.25
C GLY A 795 -1.97 -26.76 -42.50
N ASP A 796 -1.75 -27.58 -43.54
CA ASP A 796 -2.66 -28.66 -43.95
C ASP A 796 -2.65 -29.81 -42.95
N GLU A 797 -1.54 -30.02 -42.23
CA GLU A 797 -1.42 -31.04 -41.19
C GLU A 797 -2.48 -30.90 -40.07
N PHE A 798 -2.98 -29.69 -39.81
CA PHE A 798 -4.00 -29.41 -38.79
C PHE A 798 -5.45 -29.60 -39.30
N GLY A 799 -5.64 -29.98 -40.57
CA GLY A 799 -6.96 -30.24 -41.17
C GLY A 799 -7.88 -31.10 -40.30
N PRO A 800 -7.45 -32.28 -39.81
CA PRO A 800 -8.28 -33.16 -38.99
C PRO A 800 -8.83 -32.50 -37.71
N LEU A 801 -8.09 -31.56 -37.10
CA LEU A 801 -8.56 -30.84 -35.92
C LEU A 801 -9.59 -29.75 -36.27
N ARG A 802 -9.48 -29.11 -37.45
CA ARG A 802 -10.50 -28.16 -37.95
C ARG A 802 -11.80 -28.89 -38.32
N ASP A 803 -11.69 -30.07 -38.93
CA ASP A 803 -12.83 -30.94 -39.23
C ASP A 803 -13.51 -31.43 -37.94
N LEU A 804 -12.72 -31.76 -36.90
CA LEU A 804 -13.24 -32.13 -35.58
C LEU A 804 -14.00 -30.97 -34.92
N VAL A 805 -13.44 -29.75 -34.89
CA VAL A 805 -14.14 -28.58 -34.35
C VAL A 805 -15.48 -28.39 -35.08
N THR A 806 -15.48 -28.49 -36.41
CA THR A 806 -16.70 -28.38 -37.22
C THR A 806 -17.75 -29.43 -36.81
N LEU A 807 -17.35 -30.69 -36.69
CA LEU A 807 -18.23 -31.79 -36.25
C LEU A 807 -18.79 -31.57 -34.84
N LEU A 808 -17.96 -31.12 -33.90
CA LEU A 808 -18.37 -30.87 -32.52
C LEU A 808 -19.32 -29.67 -32.39
N THR A 809 -19.18 -28.65 -33.24
CA THR A 809 -20.11 -27.50 -33.31
C THR A 809 -21.41 -27.78 -34.06
N GLY A 810 -21.50 -28.85 -34.85
CA GLY A 810 -22.72 -29.22 -35.61
C GLY A 810 -23.77 -29.98 -34.81
N ASP A 811 -24.87 -30.40 -35.45
CA ASP A 811 -26.02 -31.07 -34.80
C ASP A 811 -25.85 -32.59 -34.58
N ALA A 812 -24.63 -33.12 -34.61
CA ALA A 812 -24.37 -34.55 -34.46
C ALA A 812 -24.75 -35.09 -33.05
N PRO A 813 -25.22 -36.35 -32.92
CA PRO A 813 -25.49 -36.99 -31.63
C PRO A 813 -24.29 -36.97 -30.67
N LEU A 814 -24.54 -36.88 -29.36
CA LEU A 814 -23.50 -36.74 -28.33
C LEU A 814 -22.46 -37.88 -28.39
N ASP A 815 -22.89 -39.13 -28.55
CA ASP A 815 -21.96 -40.28 -28.61
C ASP A 815 -21.16 -40.32 -29.92
N GLU A 816 -21.70 -39.80 -31.02
CA GLU A 816 -20.99 -39.67 -32.30
C GLU A 816 -19.92 -38.58 -32.23
N LYS A 817 -20.25 -37.44 -31.60
CA LYS A 817 -19.30 -36.37 -31.27
C LYS A 817 -18.18 -36.88 -30.35
N TRP A 818 -18.54 -37.56 -29.27
CA TRP A 818 -17.60 -38.08 -28.27
C TRP A 818 -16.62 -39.12 -28.85
N SER A 819 -17.16 -40.13 -29.54
CA SER A 819 -16.34 -41.17 -30.18
C SER A 819 -15.45 -40.61 -31.30
N SER A 820 -15.93 -39.62 -32.05
CA SER A 820 -15.13 -38.94 -33.07
C SER A 820 -14.03 -38.05 -32.47
N ALA A 821 -14.28 -37.35 -31.37
CA ALA A 821 -13.26 -36.57 -30.65
C ALA A 821 -12.13 -37.47 -30.12
N VAL A 822 -12.47 -38.54 -29.41
CA VAL A 822 -11.48 -39.50 -28.89
C VAL A 822 -10.64 -40.09 -30.02
N ARG A 823 -11.28 -40.48 -31.14
CA ARG A 823 -10.59 -41.02 -32.31
C ARG A 823 -9.65 -40.00 -32.96
N VAL A 824 -10.16 -38.85 -33.39
CA VAL A 824 -9.39 -37.86 -34.17
C VAL A 824 -8.22 -37.29 -33.35
N LEU A 825 -8.41 -37.03 -32.05
CA LEU A 825 -7.32 -36.58 -31.17
C LEU A 825 -6.25 -37.66 -30.98
N THR A 826 -6.63 -38.93 -30.85
CA THR A 826 -5.68 -40.06 -30.75
C THR A 826 -4.90 -40.25 -32.05
N ASP A 827 -5.58 -40.21 -33.20
CA ASP A 827 -4.98 -40.38 -34.53
C ASP A 827 -4.02 -39.21 -34.84
N PHE A 828 -4.41 -37.97 -34.49
CA PHE A 828 -3.56 -36.78 -34.68
C PHE A 828 -2.32 -36.81 -33.77
N GLY A 829 -2.49 -37.16 -32.49
CA GLY A 829 -1.38 -37.24 -31.52
C GLY A 829 -0.35 -38.32 -31.86
N THR A 830 -0.75 -39.42 -32.49
CA THR A 830 0.12 -40.58 -32.79
C THR A 830 0.73 -40.60 -34.20
N ALA A 831 0.35 -39.68 -35.09
CA ALA A 831 0.84 -39.66 -36.47
C ALA A 831 2.35 -39.35 -36.59
N THR A 832 3.15 -40.27 -37.13
CA THR A 832 4.60 -40.05 -37.34
C THR A 832 4.84 -38.97 -38.42
N PRO A 833 5.79 -38.01 -38.23
CA PRO A 833 6.07 -36.98 -39.24
C PRO A 833 6.68 -37.57 -40.53
N PRO A 834 6.37 -37.01 -41.72
CA PRO A 834 6.96 -37.47 -42.97
C PRO A 834 8.47 -37.18 -43.03
N ALA A 835 9.24 -38.13 -43.54
CA ALA A 835 10.69 -38.01 -43.64
C ALA A 835 11.12 -36.84 -44.55
N ARG A 836 11.98 -35.95 -44.03
CA ARG A 836 12.55 -34.82 -44.79
C ARG A 836 13.36 -35.35 -45.97
N THR A 837 12.83 -35.24 -47.19
CA THR A 837 13.56 -35.57 -48.41
C THR A 837 14.60 -34.49 -48.70
N SER A 838 15.88 -34.81 -48.52
CA SER A 838 16.98 -33.90 -48.85
C SER A 838 17.13 -33.77 -50.37
N LYS A 839 16.78 -32.61 -50.93
CA LYS A 839 17.32 -32.15 -52.21
C LYS A 839 18.45 -31.15 -51.94
N PRO A 840 19.71 -31.46 -52.28
CA PRO A 840 20.77 -30.47 -52.24
C PRO A 840 20.68 -29.58 -53.49
N PHE A 841 20.72 -28.26 -53.33
CA PHE A 841 20.93 -27.38 -54.48
C PHE A 841 21.78 -26.15 -54.13
N TRP A 842 22.79 -25.93 -54.96
CA TRP A 842 23.71 -24.79 -54.92
C TRP A 842 23.11 -23.60 -55.67
N LYS A 843 23.39 -22.38 -55.18
CA LYS A 843 23.14 -21.09 -55.84
C LYS A 843 21.63 -20.74 -55.97
N ARG A 844 21.22 -19.49 -55.80
CA ARG A 844 22.00 -18.24 -56.00
C ARG A 844 21.52 -17.14 -55.06
#